data_AF-A0A2S2NRS5-F1
#
_entry.id   AF-A0A2S2NRS5-F1
#
_cell.length_a   1.000
_cell.length_b   1.000
_cell.length_c   1.000
_cell.angle_alpha   90.00
_cell.angle_beta   90.00
_cell.angle_gamma   90.00
#
_symmetry.space_group_name_H-M   'P 1'
#
loop_
_entity.id
_entity.type
_entity.pdbx_description
1 polymer ?
#
loop_
_entity_poly.entity_id
_entity_poly.type
_entity_poly.pdbx_seq_one_letter_code
_entity_poly.pdbx_strand_id
1 'polypeptide(L)'
;MAMLSLRIRFVDDGVTKTIQFDPSTSVYDACCQISGKTSPNHLSEYTLFLADEDSKKGIYLEPVRNLEYYILRNGDLLEYRKKVRPLKVSTLDGTLKTLMIDDTQPVANLMAVVCAKLGITNHDEYSLVREFPEGDENNANAGNSIKRDHKMEHLRKKLKTDEETNWINPGASLREQGIDEKEGVLLKRKFFFSDGNIDSHDPIQLNLLYVETRDAILKGTHPVTENLAIQLAGLQTHIQFGNHDETKHKPPLLDLKEFLPQSYVKSKGIEKKILNEHKKYIDLPELKAKVLYTRTVRALPTYGVTFFLVKEEMKGKNKLVPRILGVTKDSVLRLDERSKEILQNWPLTSVRRWGASPHTFTLDFGDYSDRYYSVQTTEAEQILQLISGYIDIILKKKEAKDHFGIDANEHSTVMEDTVSPLKAIVIESNGQKVKTESVAKPAILRVPQEATSYTTGYISEEQYTSIEITCTEAISGVLEDLDTTMSESNNLELEINEQKFSDYRENILKTSKTLVENTKSLVAGVGVSKEQLDDSSKNAVTTVLKLVELVKSGAASLDDREVQIKLITAVKDVASSLGELIKGCFETPSMDELKDKAKVLVTNVTSLLKTVKSVDDERTKNTNVMESTVELIEKDLQRNHNVSNYETTTESLIQSAKCIDETTKNMLDIVYKGKPNDVRNAVQESRKSVSELLTACQGKNLNEKVLDAGRQVAEEFKTFLSTILENSKRPSTTTKRVLEEVSQRLSSKVHYLITIVEHIETIEYHLLDSATSIDTAVKKLDTIQPRPYEFKVDESCWKSDEVILEAVKSIAAATCALVKTASLAQHEIGVDEGVDGLVYAARMVATATHTLVECAREIIEGLSSEDKLISAANQVASCTTQLLVACKVKADPNSDATKRLLASGNVVKRATENVVRAARQAMKTDEIKNLILNEKMVGGMAQEIDARSDVLRIERELEEARKRLVVIRQAKNRSVDSY
;
A
#
# COMPACT_ATOMS: atom_id res chain seq x y z
N MET A 1 -7.39 -53.11 -40.65
CA MET A 1 -7.98 -52.31 -39.55
C MET A 1 -9.38 -51.92 -39.97
N ALA A 2 -10.37 -52.04 -39.08
CA ALA A 2 -11.75 -51.72 -39.42
C ALA A 2 -11.91 -50.20 -39.49
N MET A 3 -12.29 -49.68 -40.67
CA MET A 3 -12.56 -48.25 -40.88
C MET A 3 -13.84 -47.85 -40.15
N LEU A 4 -13.84 -46.67 -39.53
CA LEU A 4 -14.98 -46.09 -38.84
C LEU A 4 -15.79 -45.23 -39.81
N SER A 5 -17.01 -45.64 -40.13
CA SER A 5 -17.91 -44.94 -41.04
C SER A 5 -18.85 -44.03 -40.26
N LEU A 6 -18.60 -42.72 -40.24
CA LEU A 6 -19.38 -41.72 -39.49
C LEU A 6 -20.24 -40.88 -40.43
N ARG A 7 -21.42 -40.47 -39.96
CA ARG A 7 -22.27 -39.50 -40.65
C ARG A 7 -21.94 -38.10 -40.11
N ILE A 8 -21.46 -37.21 -40.96
CA ILE A 8 -21.11 -35.84 -40.62
C ILE A 8 -22.20 -34.90 -41.15
N ARG A 9 -22.90 -34.20 -40.26
CA ARG A 9 -23.87 -33.15 -40.58
C ARG A 9 -23.18 -31.80 -40.58
N PHE A 10 -23.17 -31.11 -41.71
CA PHE A 10 -22.71 -29.73 -41.84
C PHE A 10 -23.85 -28.81 -41.40
N VAL A 11 -23.74 -28.20 -40.23
CA VAL A 11 -24.85 -27.44 -39.61
C VAL A 11 -25.21 -26.19 -40.43
N ASP A 12 -24.21 -25.53 -41.01
CA ASP A 12 -24.42 -24.32 -41.82
C ASP A 12 -25.10 -24.62 -43.17
N ASP A 13 -24.80 -25.78 -43.77
CA ASP A 13 -25.32 -26.18 -45.10
C ASP A 13 -26.56 -27.09 -45.01
N GLY A 14 -26.86 -27.63 -43.84
CA GLY A 14 -27.93 -28.63 -43.62
C GLY A 14 -27.67 -30.00 -44.27
N VAL A 15 -26.48 -30.24 -44.82
CA VAL A 15 -26.14 -31.46 -45.56
C VAL A 15 -25.53 -32.51 -44.63
N THR A 16 -25.89 -33.80 -44.80
CA THR A 16 -25.24 -34.91 -44.10
C THR A 16 -24.45 -35.78 -45.08
N LYS A 17 -23.16 -36.02 -44.82
CA LYS A 17 -22.29 -36.88 -45.63
C LYS A 17 -21.74 -38.02 -44.79
N THR A 18 -21.65 -39.22 -45.36
CA THR A 18 -20.97 -40.35 -44.71
C THR A 18 -19.51 -40.35 -45.11
N ILE A 19 -18.61 -40.27 -44.13
CA ILE A 19 -17.16 -40.22 -44.33
C ILE A 19 -16.52 -41.34 -43.51
N GLN A 20 -15.51 -41.99 -44.08
CA GLN A 20 -14.77 -43.06 -43.42
C GLN A 20 -13.46 -42.52 -42.85
N PHE A 21 -13.23 -42.78 -41.57
CA PHE A 21 -12.04 -42.39 -40.83
C PHE A 21 -11.32 -43.61 -40.29
N ASP A 22 -10.01 -43.49 -40.07
CA ASP A 22 -9.28 -44.43 -39.22
C ASP A 22 -9.61 -44.11 -37.74
N PRO A 23 -9.98 -45.09 -36.88
CA PRO A 23 -10.19 -44.86 -35.45
C PRO A 23 -9.07 -44.11 -34.74
N SER A 24 -7.80 -44.28 -35.18
CA SER A 24 -6.65 -43.58 -34.60
C SER A 24 -6.46 -42.15 -35.14
N THR A 25 -7.31 -41.69 -36.05
CA THR A 25 -7.24 -40.31 -36.59
C THR A 25 -7.53 -39.32 -35.47
N SER A 26 -6.71 -38.27 -35.35
CA SER A 26 -6.98 -37.17 -34.43
C SER A 26 -8.22 -36.40 -34.88
N VAL A 27 -8.94 -35.78 -33.95
CA VAL A 27 -10.11 -34.94 -34.28
C VAL A 27 -9.69 -33.78 -35.18
N TYR A 28 -8.49 -33.21 -34.97
CA TYR A 28 -7.93 -32.19 -35.86
C TYR A 28 -7.78 -32.68 -37.31
N ASP A 29 -7.20 -33.86 -37.51
CA ASP A 29 -7.02 -34.45 -38.84
C ASP A 29 -8.35 -34.86 -39.46
N ALA A 30 -9.30 -35.34 -38.66
CA ALA A 30 -10.67 -35.61 -39.11
C ALA A 30 -11.35 -34.33 -39.62
N CYS A 31 -11.24 -33.22 -38.89
CA CYS A 31 -11.70 -31.90 -39.35
C CYS A 31 -10.99 -31.44 -40.64
N CYS A 32 -9.71 -31.73 -40.81
CA CYS A 32 -8.97 -31.43 -42.05
C CYS A 32 -9.49 -32.24 -43.25
N GLN A 33 -9.83 -33.51 -43.03
CA GLN A 33 -10.43 -34.37 -44.05
C GLN A 33 -11.84 -33.92 -44.43
N ILE A 34 -12.63 -33.44 -43.45
CA ILE A 34 -14.00 -32.96 -43.65
C ILE A 34 -14.03 -31.62 -44.40
N SER A 35 -13.09 -30.71 -44.11
CA SER A 35 -13.01 -29.36 -44.70
C SER A 35 -12.30 -29.30 -46.07
N GLY A 36 -11.75 -30.42 -46.56
CA GLY A 36 -11.29 -30.55 -47.95
C GLY A 36 -10.06 -29.73 -48.35
N LYS A 37 -9.09 -29.51 -47.43
CA LYS A 37 -7.91 -28.62 -47.63
C LYS A 37 -8.28 -27.15 -47.92
N THR A 38 -9.22 -26.59 -47.16
CA THR A 38 -9.51 -25.15 -47.20
C THR A 38 -8.74 -24.43 -46.07
N SER A 39 -8.28 -23.21 -46.36
CA SER A 39 -7.39 -22.32 -45.59
C SER A 39 -7.37 -22.48 -44.05
N PRO A 40 -6.18 -22.35 -43.41
CA PRO A 40 -5.97 -22.63 -41.97
C PRO A 40 -6.88 -21.87 -41.00
N ASN A 41 -7.39 -20.68 -41.37
CA ASN A 41 -8.35 -19.93 -40.55
C ASN A 41 -9.73 -20.62 -40.38
N HIS A 42 -10.12 -21.52 -41.29
CA HIS A 42 -11.41 -22.21 -41.20
C HIS A 42 -11.39 -23.36 -40.17
N LEU A 43 -10.21 -23.96 -39.94
CA LEU A 43 -10.00 -25.04 -38.97
C LEU A 43 -9.97 -24.57 -37.51
N SER A 44 -9.67 -23.29 -37.26
CA SER A 44 -9.75 -22.72 -35.92
C SER A 44 -11.19 -22.49 -35.46
N GLU A 45 -12.09 -22.15 -36.38
CA GLU A 45 -13.47 -21.72 -36.07
C GLU A 45 -14.49 -22.87 -35.99
N TYR A 46 -14.20 -24.01 -36.61
CA TYR A 46 -15.10 -25.16 -36.67
C TYR A 46 -14.55 -26.37 -35.92
N THR A 47 -15.44 -27.20 -35.38
CA THR A 47 -15.08 -28.49 -34.81
C THR A 47 -16.21 -29.51 -34.95
N LEU A 48 -15.91 -30.75 -34.60
CA LEU A 48 -16.89 -31.82 -34.48
C LEU A 48 -17.59 -31.75 -33.13
N PHE A 49 -18.91 -31.89 -33.17
CA PHE A 49 -19.80 -31.92 -32.02
C PHE A 49 -20.62 -33.19 -32.04
N LEU A 50 -20.60 -33.92 -30.92
CA LEU A 50 -21.47 -35.07 -30.70
C LEU A 50 -22.74 -34.57 -30.01
N ALA A 51 -23.86 -34.57 -30.75
CA ALA A 51 -25.15 -34.18 -30.23
C ALA A 51 -25.78 -35.30 -29.38
N ASP A 52 -26.43 -34.93 -28.29
CA ASP A 52 -27.19 -35.80 -27.39
C ASP A 52 -28.67 -35.34 -27.39
N GLU A 53 -29.59 -36.19 -26.90
CA GLU A 53 -31.02 -35.81 -26.77
C GLU A 53 -31.19 -34.68 -25.73
N ASP A 54 -30.34 -34.64 -24.70
CA ASP A 54 -30.23 -33.51 -23.80
C ASP A 54 -29.19 -32.51 -24.32
N SER A 55 -29.64 -31.30 -24.64
CA SER A 55 -28.79 -30.17 -25.07
C SER A 55 -27.61 -29.85 -24.11
N LYS A 56 -27.69 -30.27 -22.85
CA LYS A 56 -26.65 -30.10 -21.82
C LYS A 56 -25.52 -31.13 -21.89
N LYS A 57 -25.78 -32.28 -22.52
CA LYS A 57 -24.85 -33.42 -22.61
C LYS A 57 -24.10 -33.51 -23.93
N GLY A 58 -24.35 -32.60 -24.86
CA GLY A 58 -23.63 -32.55 -26.12
C GLY A 58 -22.16 -32.15 -25.92
N ILE A 59 -21.25 -32.87 -26.58
CA ILE A 59 -19.79 -32.78 -26.35
C ILE A 59 -19.09 -32.25 -27.60
N TYR A 60 -18.25 -31.22 -27.44
CA TYR A 60 -17.29 -30.84 -28.48
C TYR A 60 -16.07 -31.75 -28.42
N LEU A 61 -15.68 -32.29 -29.56
CA LEU A 61 -14.52 -33.17 -29.65
C LEU A 61 -13.23 -32.34 -29.59
N GLU A 62 -12.30 -32.75 -28.74
CA GLU A 62 -11.02 -32.08 -28.50
C GLU A 62 -10.07 -32.35 -29.67
N PRO A 63 -9.45 -31.33 -30.29
CA PRO A 63 -8.58 -31.50 -31.47
C PRO A 63 -7.42 -32.50 -31.27
N VAL A 64 -6.89 -32.59 -30.05
CA VAL A 64 -5.72 -33.40 -29.68
C VAL A 64 -6.09 -34.87 -29.44
N ARG A 65 -7.37 -35.18 -29.22
CA ARG A 65 -7.85 -36.54 -28.95
C ARG A 65 -8.09 -37.31 -30.25
N ASN A 66 -8.00 -38.63 -30.16
CA ASN A 66 -8.35 -39.52 -31.27
C ASN A 66 -9.85 -39.82 -31.26
N LEU A 67 -10.42 -40.13 -32.43
CA LEU A 67 -11.83 -40.50 -32.55
C LEU A 67 -12.21 -41.72 -31.68
N GLU A 68 -11.29 -42.66 -31.47
CA GLU A 68 -11.49 -43.83 -30.60
C GLU A 68 -11.75 -43.47 -29.13
N TYR A 69 -11.24 -42.33 -28.63
CA TYR A 69 -11.46 -41.88 -27.25
C TYR A 69 -12.95 -41.67 -26.93
N TYR A 70 -13.73 -41.27 -27.92
CA TYR A 70 -15.15 -40.94 -27.78
C TYR A 70 -16.08 -42.15 -27.98
N ILE A 71 -15.53 -43.36 -28.15
CA ILE A 71 -16.30 -44.62 -28.28
C ILE A 71 -17.34 -44.55 -29.41
N LEU A 72 -16.97 -43.93 -30.53
CA LEU A 72 -17.83 -43.76 -31.69
C LEU A 72 -18.03 -45.10 -32.44
N ARG A 73 -19.25 -45.34 -32.92
CA ARG A 73 -19.66 -46.54 -33.67
C ARG A 73 -19.97 -46.21 -35.12
N ASN A 74 -19.95 -47.24 -35.97
CA ASN A 74 -20.34 -47.10 -37.37
C ASN A 74 -21.79 -46.63 -37.50
N GLY A 75 -22.01 -45.52 -38.21
CA GLY A 75 -23.30 -44.90 -38.42
C GLY A 75 -23.63 -43.75 -37.46
N ASP A 76 -22.79 -43.50 -36.45
CA ASP A 76 -22.96 -42.40 -35.51
C ASP A 76 -22.92 -41.05 -36.24
N LEU A 77 -23.70 -40.10 -35.71
CA LEU A 77 -23.88 -38.78 -36.28
C LEU A 77 -23.04 -37.76 -35.51
N LEU A 78 -22.15 -37.07 -36.20
CA LEU A 78 -21.44 -35.90 -35.68
C LEU A 78 -21.84 -34.65 -36.44
N GLU A 79 -21.86 -33.52 -35.76
CA GLU A 79 -22.15 -32.22 -36.33
C GLU A 79 -20.85 -31.43 -36.53
N TYR A 80 -20.58 -31.02 -37.77
CA TYR A 80 -19.52 -30.06 -38.07
C TYR A 80 -20.12 -28.66 -37.96
N ARG A 81 -19.80 -27.98 -36.86
CA ARG A 81 -20.40 -26.68 -36.49
C ARG A 81 -19.34 -25.67 -36.07
N LYS A 82 -19.71 -24.39 -36.15
CA LYS A 82 -18.92 -23.30 -35.58
C LYS A 82 -18.85 -23.44 -34.06
N LYS A 83 -17.65 -23.21 -33.51
CA LYS A 83 -17.39 -23.10 -32.07
C LYS A 83 -17.98 -21.82 -31.50
N VAL A 84 -18.05 -20.77 -32.32
CA VAL A 84 -18.47 -19.44 -31.89
C VAL A 84 -19.99 -19.32 -31.91
N ARG A 85 -20.59 -18.91 -30.79
CA ARG A 85 -22.03 -18.62 -30.64
C ARG A 85 -22.27 -17.18 -30.18
N PRO A 86 -23.44 -16.59 -30.48
CA PRO A 86 -23.85 -15.34 -29.84
C PRO A 86 -24.22 -15.58 -28.36
N LEU A 87 -23.77 -14.69 -27.48
CA LEU A 87 -24.17 -14.59 -26.08
C LEU A 87 -24.67 -13.17 -25.80
N LYS A 88 -25.87 -13.05 -25.23
CA LYS A 88 -26.42 -11.77 -24.79
C LYS A 88 -25.92 -11.47 -23.38
N VAL A 89 -25.10 -10.43 -23.24
CA VAL A 89 -24.56 -9.97 -21.96
C VAL A 89 -25.17 -8.62 -21.62
N SER A 90 -25.87 -8.55 -20.48
CA SER A 90 -26.38 -7.32 -19.88
C SER A 90 -25.32 -6.71 -18.95
N THR A 91 -25.18 -5.39 -18.94
CA THR A 91 -24.37 -4.65 -17.97
C THR A 91 -25.25 -4.04 -16.88
N LEU A 92 -24.65 -3.63 -15.74
CA LEU A 92 -25.38 -3.01 -14.62
C LEU A 92 -26.11 -1.70 -15.00
N ASP A 93 -25.66 -1.04 -16.08
CA ASP A 93 -26.32 0.16 -16.63
C ASP A 93 -27.55 -0.18 -17.50
N GLY A 94 -27.96 -1.44 -17.56
CA GLY A 94 -29.09 -1.94 -18.34
C GLY A 94 -28.81 -2.08 -19.84
N THR A 95 -27.55 -1.98 -20.27
CA THR A 95 -27.18 -2.13 -21.69
C THR A 95 -27.01 -3.60 -22.05
N LEU A 96 -27.78 -4.08 -23.04
CA LEU A 96 -27.66 -5.45 -23.55
C LEU A 96 -26.77 -5.47 -24.80
N LYS A 97 -25.65 -6.19 -24.73
CA LYS A 97 -24.73 -6.40 -25.85
C LYS A 97 -24.69 -7.87 -26.26
N THR A 98 -24.72 -8.14 -27.56
CA THR A 98 -24.55 -9.50 -28.10
C THR A 98 -23.10 -9.71 -28.48
N LEU A 99 -22.41 -10.63 -27.80
CA LEU A 99 -21.00 -10.93 -27.98
C LEU A 99 -20.83 -12.32 -28.61
N MET A 100 -19.96 -12.39 -29.62
CA MET A 100 -19.54 -13.68 -30.20
C MET A 100 -18.48 -14.33 -29.30
N ILE A 101 -18.76 -15.51 -28.77
CA ILE A 101 -17.93 -16.24 -27.80
C ILE A 101 -17.74 -17.71 -28.20
N ASP A 102 -16.64 -18.32 -27.77
CA ASP A 102 -16.34 -19.74 -28.03
C ASP A 102 -17.07 -20.66 -27.04
N ASP A 103 -18.03 -21.44 -27.51
CA ASP A 103 -18.87 -22.34 -26.70
C ASP A 103 -18.09 -23.55 -26.14
N THR A 104 -16.86 -23.81 -26.62
CA THR A 104 -16.03 -24.92 -26.13
C THR A 104 -15.20 -24.54 -24.90
N GLN A 105 -15.11 -23.26 -24.56
CA GLN A 105 -14.26 -22.77 -23.48
C GLN A 105 -15.04 -22.68 -22.16
N PRO A 106 -14.38 -22.92 -21.00
CA PRO A 106 -14.98 -22.66 -19.71
C PRO A 106 -15.23 -21.16 -19.52
N VAL A 107 -16.24 -20.82 -18.72
CA VAL A 107 -16.66 -19.43 -18.49
C VAL A 107 -15.50 -18.55 -18.01
N ALA A 108 -14.58 -19.08 -17.20
CA ALA A 108 -13.39 -18.37 -16.74
C ALA A 108 -12.52 -17.83 -17.90
N ASN A 109 -12.33 -18.61 -18.97
CA ASN A 109 -11.55 -18.18 -20.14
C ASN A 109 -12.34 -17.17 -21.00
N LEU A 110 -13.67 -17.30 -21.00
CA LEU A 110 -14.55 -16.37 -21.71
C LEU A 110 -14.59 -14.98 -21.08
N MET A 111 -14.36 -14.87 -19.76
CA MET A 111 -14.38 -13.59 -19.05
C MET A 111 -13.38 -12.58 -19.63
N ALA A 112 -12.17 -13.01 -19.98
CA ALA A 112 -11.17 -12.12 -20.60
C ALA A 112 -11.67 -11.53 -21.92
N VAL A 113 -12.30 -12.35 -22.76
CA VAL A 113 -12.84 -11.92 -24.07
C VAL A 113 -14.07 -11.02 -23.89
N VAL A 114 -14.97 -11.38 -22.96
CA VAL A 114 -16.19 -10.61 -22.66
C VAL A 114 -15.81 -9.22 -22.11
N CYS A 115 -14.95 -9.17 -21.10
CA CYS A 115 -14.51 -7.93 -20.48
C CYS A 115 -13.72 -7.05 -21.46
N ALA A 116 -12.81 -7.62 -22.28
CA ALA A 116 -12.09 -6.85 -23.30
C ALA A 116 -13.03 -6.21 -24.33
N LYS A 117 -14.06 -6.93 -24.81
CA LYS A 117 -15.07 -6.39 -25.73
C LYS A 117 -15.99 -5.34 -25.08
N LEU A 118 -16.07 -5.34 -23.75
CA LEU A 118 -16.83 -4.36 -22.98
C LEU A 118 -15.97 -3.19 -22.48
N GLY A 119 -14.65 -3.20 -22.69
CA GLY A 119 -13.73 -2.16 -22.24
C GLY A 119 -13.35 -2.26 -20.75
N ILE A 120 -13.50 -3.44 -20.14
CA ILE A 120 -13.17 -3.69 -18.74
C ILE A 120 -11.79 -4.36 -18.68
N THR A 121 -10.83 -3.72 -18.03
CA THR A 121 -9.44 -4.20 -17.93
C THR A 121 -9.25 -5.29 -16.87
N ASN A 122 -9.98 -5.20 -15.75
CA ASN A 122 -9.85 -6.12 -14.61
C ASN A 122 -10.81 -7.31 -14.73
N HIS A 123 -10.64 -8.16 -15.74
CA HIS A 123 -11.57 -9.28 -16.00
C HIS A 123 -11.67 -10.30 -14.86
N ASP A 124 -10.61 -10.47 -14.06
CA ASP A 124 -10.58 -11.42 -12.93
C ASP A 124 -11.51 -11.03 -11.77
N GLU A 125 -11.97 -9.78 -11.71
CA GLU A 125 -12.90 -9.32 -10.67
C GLU A 125 -14.36 -9.53 -11.02
N TYR A 126 -14.67 -9.86 -12.28
CA TYR A 126 -16.03 -9.96 -12.79
C TYR A 126 -16.41 -11.42 -13.05
N SER A 127 -17.71 -11.71 -12.97
CA SER A 127 -18.27 -13.00 -13.38
C SER A 127 -19.67 -12.80 -13.95
N LEU A 128 -20.25 -13.87 -14.47
CA LEU A 128 -21.58 -13.87 -15.08
C LEU A 128 -22.63 -14.42 -14.10
N VAL A 129 -23.80 -13.78 -14.11
CA VAL A 129 -24.99 -14.17 -13.36
C VAL A 129 -26.07 -14.55 -14.37
N ARG A 130 -26.79 -15.63 -14.12
CA ARG A 130 -27.92 -16.06 -14.95
C ARG A 130 -29.18 -15.30 -14.54
N GLU A 131 -29.80 -14.57 -15.47
CA GLU A 131 -31.04 -13.83 -15.22
C GLU A 131 -32.25 -14.68 -15.60
N PHE A 132 -33.13 -14.98 -14.63
CA PHE A 132 -34.45 -15.51 -14.91
C PHE A 132 -35.46 -14.35 -14.98
N PRO A 133 -36.37 -14.32 -15.96
CA PRO A 133 -37.46 -13.33 -15.95
C PRO A 133 -38.34 -13.53 -14.72
N GLU A 134 -38.66 -12.42 -14.02
CA GLU A 134 -39.53 -12.43 -12.83
C GLU A 134 -40.88 -13.10 -13.16
N GLY A 135 -41.11 -14.30 -12.60
CA GLY A 135 -42.34 -15.07 -12.82
C GLY A 135 -42.20 -16.60 -12.65
N ASP A 136 -40.99 -17.15 -12.81
CA ASP A 136 -40.75 -18.61 -12.77
C ASP A 136 -40.01 -19.10 -11.50
N GLU A 137 -39.96 -18.30 -10.43
CA GLU A 137 -39.26 -18.66 -9.17
C GLU A 137 -39.84 -19.90 -8.45
N ASN A 138 -41.01 -20.40 -8.86
CA ASN A 138 -41.69 -21.50 -8.17
C ASN A 138 -41.29 -22.91 -8.63
N ASN A 139 -40.49 -23.10 -9.69
CA ASN A 139 -40.23 -24.45 -10.24
C ASN A 139 -38.76 -24.93 -10.20
N ALA A 140 -37.79 -24.14 -9.75
CA ALA A 140 -36.39 -24.59 -9.66
C ALA A 140 -36.02 -25.30 -8.34
N ASN A 141 -36.90 -25.28 -7.33
CA ASN A 141 -36.63 -25.84 -5.99
C ASN A 141 -37.49 -27.08 -5.64
N ALA A 142 -37.89 -27.87 -6.63
CA ALA A 142 -38.60 -29.12 -6.44
C ALA A 142 -37.64 -30.33 -6.47
N GLY A 143 -36.69 -30.39 -5.52
CA GLY A 143 -35.73 -31.50 -5.53
C GLY A 143 -34.78 -31.56 -4.35
N ASN A 144 -35.27 -31.42 -3.10
CA ASN A 144 -34.68 -32.06 -1.91
C ASN A 144 -35.56 -31.78 -0.68
N SER A 145 -36.47 -32.71 -0.39
CA SER A 145 -37.28 -32.69 0.83
C SER A 145 -36.45 -33.15 2.03
N ILE A 146 -35.87 -32.20 2.76
CA ILE A 146 -35.34 -32.41 4.12
C ILE A 146 -36.06 -31.42 5.05
N LYS A 147 -36.41 -31.87 6.26
CA LYS A 147 -37.16 -31.14 7.30
C LYS A 147 -36.67 -29.68 7.42
N ARG A 148 -37.49 -28.74 6.95
CA ARG A 148 -37.22 -27.30 6.95
C ARG A 148 -37.15 -26.79 8.39
N ASP A 149 -35.98 -26.31 8.79
CA ASP A 149 -35.78 -25.61 10.06
C ASP A 149 -36.25 -24.16 9.90
N HIS A 150 -37.53 -23.90 10.20
CA HIS A 150 -38.18 -22.59 10.06
C HIS A 150 -37.42 -21.43 10.70
N LYS A 151 -36.60 -21.70 11.72
CA LYS A 151 -35.78 -20.70 12.40
C LYS A 151 -34.63 -20.21 11.51
N MET A 152 -34.02 -21.09 10.73
CA MET A 152 -32.92 -20.74 9.83
C MET A 152 -33.43 -19.99 8.59
N GLU A 153 -34.58 -20.39 8.05
CA GLU A 153 -35.20 -19.69 6.91
C GLU A 153 -35.64 -18.27 7.30
N HIS A 154 -36.20 -18.08 8.50
CA HIS A 154 -36.55 -16.76 9.00
C HIS A 154 -35.31 -15.89 9.32
N LEU A 155 -34.19 -16.50 9.71
CA LEU A 155 -32.90 -15.80 9.89
C LEU A 155 -32.27 -15.41 8.55
N ARG A 156 -32.33 -16.30 7.54
CA ARG A 156 -31.90 -16.01 6.16
C ARG A 156 -32.67 -14.84 5.56
N LYS A 157 -34.01 -14.87 5.65
CA LYS A 157 -34.90 -13.78 5.17
C LYS A 157 -34.60 -12.43 5.84
N LYS A 158 -34.04 -12.42 7.05
CA LYS A 158 -33.66 -11.19 7.77
C LYS A 158 -32.26 -10.68 7.46
N LEU A 159 -31.36 -11.56 7.04
CA LEU A 159 -29.96 -11.25 6.81
C LEU A 159 -29.63 -11.00 5.34
N LYS A 160 -30.56 -11.29 4.40
CA LYS A 160 -30.35 -11.23 2.94
C LYS A 160 -28.90 -11.56 2.59
N THR A 161 -28.50 -12.81 2.85
CA THR A 161 -27.28 -13.37 2.26
C THR A 161 -27.37 -13.24 0.73
N ASP A 162 -26.25 -13.22 0.01
CA ASP A 162 -26.16 -12.94 -1.45
C ASP A 162 -26.89 -13.97 -2.35
N GLU A 163 -27.80 -14.78 -1.79
CA GLU A 163 -28.65 -15.82 -2.39
C GLU A 163 -29.47 -15.34 -3.61
N GLU A 164 -29.72 -14.03 -3.78
CA GLU A 164 -30.45 -13.52 -4.97
C GLU A 164 -29.57 -13.52 -6.24
N THR A 165 -28.26 -13.83 -6.16
CA THR A 165 -27.36 -13.84 -7.32
C THR A 165 -27.00 -15.26 -7.79
N ASN A 166 -27.61 -15.68 -8.89
CA ASN A 166 -27.37 -16.98 -9.50
C ASN A 166 -26.08 -16.98 -10.34
N TRP A 167 -24.93 -17.04 -9.66
CA TRP A 167 -23.61 -17.05 -10.29
C TRP A 167 -23.39 -18.29 -11.17
N ILE A 168 -22.84 -18.07 -12.35
CA ILE A 168 -22.44 -19.12 -13.27
C ILE A 168 -21.08 -19.68 -12.81
N ASN A 169 -20.93 -21.01 -12.85
CA ASN A 169 -19.69 -21.70 -12.49
C ASN A 169 -18.59 -21.36 -13.51
N PRO A 170 -17.46 -20.74 -13.08
CA PRO A 170 -16.37 -20.39 -13.98
C PRO A 170 -15.65 -21.60 -14.61
N GLY A 171 -15.65 -22.75 -13.93
CA GLY A 171 -14.90 -23.95 -14.34
C GLY A 171 -15.58 -24.81 -15.40
N ALA A 172 -16.83 -24.53 -15.74
CA ALA A 172 -17.60 -25.26 -16.75
C ALA A 172 -17.94 -24.35 -17.95
N SER A 173 -18.24 -24.95 -19.10
CA SER A 173 -18.76 -24.22 -20.26
C SER A 173 -20.19 -23.73 -20.01
N LEU A 174 -20.67 -22.77 -20.82
CA LEU A 174 -22.05 -22.29 -20.72
C LEU A 174 -23.08 -23.39 -21.05
N ARG A 175 -22.73 -24.30 -21.97
CA ARG A 175 -23.59 -25.41 -22.42
C ARG A 175 -23.78 -26.48 -21.35
N GLU A 176 -22.72 -26.90 -20.66
CA GLU A 176 -22.79 -27.87 -19.56
C GLU A 176 -23.68 -27.36 -18.41
N GLN A 177 -23.77 -26.04 -18.25
CA GLN A 177 -24.61 -25.37 -17.27
C GLN A 177 -26.05 -25.10 -17.77
N GLY A 178 -26.36 -25.53 -18.99
CA GLY A 178 -27.68 -25.40 -19.60
C GLY A 178 -28.10 -23.97 -19.93
N ILE A 179 -27.15 -23.12 -20.32
CA ILE A 179 -27.40 -21.75 -20.78
C ILE A 179 -27.51 -21.74 -22.31
N ASP A 180 -28.74 -21.57 -22.80
CA ASP A 180 -29.06 -21.60 -24.24
C ASP A 180 -28.70 -20.27 -24.94
N GLU A 181 -28.56 -20.28 -26.27
CA GLU A 181 -28.18 -19.12 -27.11
C GLU A 181 -29.18 -17.97 -27.02
N LYS A 182 -30.42 -18.27 -26.61
CA LYS A 182 -31.50 -17.29 -26.47
C LYS A 182 -31.46 -16.55 -25.13
N GLU A 183 -30.85 -17.14 -24.11
CA GLU A 183 -30.83 -16.64 -22.74
C GLU A 183 -29.79 -15.53 -22.57
N GLY A 184 -30.12 -14.55 -21.73
CA GLY A 184 -29.23 -13.44 -21.36
C GLY A 184 -28.50 -13.74 -20.06
N VAL A 185 -27.29 -13.20 -19.93
CA VAL A 185 -26.50 -13.25 -18.69
C VAL A 185 -26.12 -11.83 -18.27
N LEU A 186 -26.07 -11.58 -16.97
CA LEU A 186 -25.67 -10.30 -16.38
C LEU A 186 -24.20 -10.34 -16.00
N LEU A 187 -23.43 -9.36 -16.46
CA LEU A 187 -22.06 -9.15 -15.98
C LEU A 187 -22.08 -8.41 -14.64
N LYS A 188 -21.53 -9.03 -13.59
CA LYS A 188 -21.46 -8.44 -12.25
C LYS A 188 -20.07 -8.63 -11.64
N ARG A 189 -19.59 -7.64 -10.89
CA ARG A 189 -18.35 -7.73 -10.12
C ARG A 189 -18.54 -8.75 -8.99
N LYS A 190 -17.68 -9.77 -8.94
CA LYS A 190 -17.71 -10.88 -7.96
C LYS A 190 -16.60 -10.76 -6.91
N PHE A 191 -15.41 -10.28 -7.31
CA PHE A 191 -14.27 -10.13 -6.41
C PHE A 191 -13.90 -8.66 -6.24
N PHE A 192 -13.59 -8.25 -5.01
CA PHE A 192 -13.25 -6.88 -4.65
C PHE A 192 -11.77 -6.81 -4.26
N PHE A 193 -10.88 -6.73 -5.25
CA PHE A 193 -9.42 -6.79 -5.03
C PHE A 193 -8.75 -5.41 -5.12
N SER A 194 -9.11 -4.64 -6.16
CA SER A 194 -8.55 -3.33 -6.51
C SER A 194 -9.54 -2.20 -6.24
N ASP A 195 -9.83 -1.92 -4.97
CA ASP A 195 -10.58 -0.71 -4.59
C ASP A 195 -9.62 0.49 -4.44
N GLY A 196 -9.04 0.91 -5.56
CA GLY A 196 -8.23 2.12 -5.67
C GLY A 196 -9.05 3.38 -5.35
N ASN A 197 -8.40 4.36 -4.71
CA ASN A 197 -8.99 5.57 -4.12
C ASN A 197 -10.10 6.23 -4.96
N ILE A 198 -11.28 6.41 -4.35
CA ILE A 198 -12.30 7.32 -4.87
C ILE A 198 -11.81 8.73 -4.64
N ASP A 199 -11.69 9.47 -5.74
CA ASP A 199 -11.28 10.85 -5.74
C ASP A 199 -12.44 11.73 -5.23
N SER A 200 -12.18 12.59 -4.24
CA SER A 200 -13.17 13.55 -3.72
C SER A 200 -13.56 14.63 -4.73
N HIS A 201 -12.94 14.62 -5.91
CA HIS A 201 -13.14 15.59 -6.99
C HIS A 201 -14.27 15.21 -7.97
N ASP A 202 -14.84 13.99 -7.91
CA ASP A 202 -16.02 13.58 -8.71
C ASP A 202 -17.28 13.33 -7.84
N PRO A 203 -18.21 14.30 -7.77
CA PRO A 203 -19.47 14.16 -7.04
C PRO A 203 -20.39 13.04 -7.55
N ILE A 204 -20.33 12.66 -8.82
CA ILE A 204 -21.20 11.64 -9.42
C ILE A 204 -20.75 10.25 -8.97
N GLN A 205 -19.45 9.97 -9.10
CA GLN A 205 -18.87 8.70 -8.67
C GLN A 205 -19.01 8.50 -7.15
N LEU A 206 -18.79 9.57 -6.37
CA LEU A 206 -19.01 9.56 -4.92
C LEU A 206 -20.47 9.27 -4.57
N ASN A 207 -21.42 9.84 -5.30
CA ASN A 207 -22.84 9.62 -5.06
C ASN A 207 -23.26 8.18 -5.40
N LEU A 208 -22.73 7.61 -6.50
CA LEU A 208 -22.98 6.22 -6.87
C LEU A 208 -22.49 5.25 -5.79
N LEU A 209 -21.27 5.46 -5.30
CA LEU A 209 -20.70 4.67 -4.20
C LEU A 209 -21.49 4.81 -2.90
N TYR A 210 -21.93 6.03 -2.58
CA TYR A 210 -22.77 6.28 -1.42
C TYR A 210 -24.08 5.48 -1.51
N VAL A 211 -24.75 5.50 -2.67
CA VAL A 211 -25.98 4.74 -2.89
C VAL A 211 -25.74 3.24 -2.77
N GLU A 212 -24.68 2.71 -3.38
CA GLU A 212 -24.33 1.29 -3.32
C GLU A 212 -24.06 0.82 -1.89
N THR A 213 -23.20 1.54 -1.15
CA THR A 213 -22.86 1.20 0.23
C THR A 213 -24.04 1.35 1.18
N ARG A 214 -24.85 2.40 1.03
CA ARG A 214 -26.10 2.58 1.78
C ARG A 214 -27.04 1.41 1.53
N ASP A 215 -27.30 1.07 0.28
CA ASP A 215 -28.25 0.02 -0.08
C ASP A 215 -27.78 -1.35 0.41
N ALA A 216 -26.47 -1.63 0.37
CA ALA A 216 -25.90 -2.86 0.92
C ALA A 216 -26.15 -2.98 2.43
N ILE A 217 -26.01 -1.88 3.18
CA ILE A 217 -26.31 -1.85 4.62
C ILE A 217 -27.81 -2.04 4.87
N LEU A 218 -28.67 -1.27 4.19
CA LEU A 218 -30.12 -1.33 4.39
C LEU A 218 -30.70 -2.70 4.05
N LYS A 219 -30.24 -3.31 2.95
CA LYS A 219 -30.63 -4.67 2.55
C LYS A 219 -30.08 -5.73 3.51
N GLY A 220 -29.01 -5.43 4.24
CA GLY A 220 -28.37 -6.34 5.20
C GLY A 220 -27.27 -7.23 4.59
N THR A 221 -26.97 -7.06 3.29
CA THR A 221 -25.88 -7.77 2.59
C THR A 221 -24.51 -7.41 3.16
N HIS A 222 -24.37 -6.20 3.73
CA HIS A 222 -23.22 -5.78 4.51
C HIS A 222 -23.61 -5.66 6.00
N PRO A 223 -23.36 -6.71 6.83
CA PRO A 223 -23.72 -6.72 8.23
C PRO A 223 -22.88 -5.71 9.04
N VAL A 224 -23.56 -4.79 9.71
CA VAL A 224 -22.96 -3.78 10.59
C VAL A 224 -23.50 -3.91 12.00
N THR A 225 -22.75 -3.45 13.00
CA THR A 225 -23.20 -3.40 14.40
C THR A 225 -24.30 -2.35 14.59
N GLU A 226 -25.12 -2.50 15.64
CA GLU A 226 -26.23 -1.57 15.92
C GLU A 226 -25.74 -0.11 16.10
N ASN A 227 -24.62 0.09 16.80
CA ASN A 227 -24.05 1.42 17.02
C ASN A 227 -23.62 2.08 15.70
N LEU A 228 -23.00 1.31 14.82
CA LEU A 228 -22.57 1.80 13.51
C LEU A 228 -23.75 2.08 12.59
N ALA A 229 -24.78 1.23 12.60
CA ALA A 229 -26.02 1.46 11.86
C ALA A 229 -26.68 2.79 12.29
N ILE A 230 -26.68 3.11 13.59
CA ILE A 230 -27.21 4.38 14.11
C ILE A 230 -26.36 5.57 13.62
N GLN A 231 -25.04 5.46 13.62
CA GLN A 231 -24.14 6.51 13.14
C GLN A 231 -24.34 6.79 11.64
N LEU A 232 -24.42 5.73 10.83
CA LEU A 232 -24.65 5.82 9.39
C LEU A 232 -26.05 6.36 9.08
N ALA A 233 -27.07 5.95 9.83
CA ALA A 233 -28.41 6.52 9.75
C ALA A 233 -28.43 8.02 10.09
N GLY A 234 -27.62 8.46 11.08
CA GLY A 234 -27.46 9.87 11.42
C GLY A 234 -26.83 10.69 10.27
N LEU A 235 -25.79 10.15 9.64
CA LEU A 235 -25.19 10.75 8.44
C LEU A 235 -26.15 10.77 7.25
N GLN A 236 -26.91 9.69 7.03
CA GLN A 236 -27.94 9.64 5.99
C GLN A 236 -29.06 10.66 6.24
N THR A 237 -29.47 10.85 7.50
CA THR A 237 -30.43 11.89 7.90
C THR A 237 -29.89 13.28 7.56
N HIS A 238 -28.60 13.54 7.85
CA HIS A 238 -27.94 14.79 7.48
C HIS A 238 -27.85 15.01 5.97
N ILE A 239 -27.59 13.95 5.19
CA ILE A 239 -27.55 14.01 3.73
C ILE A 239 -28.93 14.32 3.14
N GLN A 240 -30.00 13.77 3.69
CA GLN A 240 -31.36 13.96 3.17
C GLN A 240 -32.04 15.26 3.63
N PHE A 241 -31.82 15.66 4.89
CA PHE A 241 -32.54 16.78 5.52
C PHE A 241 -31.66 17.99 5.84
N GLY A 242 -30.34 17.91 5.65
CA GLY A 242 -29.39 18.98 5.98
C GLY A 242 -29.17 19.15 7.48
N ASN A 243 -28.83 20.37 7.90
CA ASN A 243 -28.50 20.70 9.30
C ASN A 243 -29.64 20.34 10.28
N HIS A 244 -29.28 19.83 11.45
CA HIS A 244 -30.25 19.43 12.46
C HIS A 244 -30.98 20.65 13.09
N ASP A 245 -32.30 20.66 13.02
CA ASP A 245 -33.17 21.66 13.66
C ASP A 245 -34.01 20.99 14.75
N GLU A 246 -33.78 21.36 16.02
CA GLU A 246 -34.49 20.78 17.17
C GLU A 246 -36.01 21.07 17.17
N THR A 247 -36.46 22.07 16.42
CA THR A 247 -37.89 22.41 16.32
C THR A 247 -38.61 21.53 15.31
N LYS A 248 -37.94 21.13 14.22
CA LYS A 248 -38.49 20.32 13.14
C LYS A 248 -38.19 18.82 13.27
N HIS A 249 -37.03 18.47 13.81
CA HIS A 249 -36.56 17.09 13.85
C HIS A 249 -36.89 16.41 15.19
N LYS A 250 -38.18 16.12 15.42
CA LYS A 250 -38.69 15.40 16.61
C LYS A 250 -39.34 14.07 16.21
N PRO A 251 -39.19 12.99 17.00
CA PRO A 251 -39.90 11.73 16.74
C PRO A 251 -41.43 11.92 16.82
N PRO A 252 -42.23 11.26 15.95
CA PRO A 252 -41.81 10.43 14.81
C PRO A 252 -41.60 11.27 13.54
N LEU A 253 -40.37 11.29 13.01
CA LEU A 253 -39.99 11.97 11.78
C LEU A 253 -39.56 10.98 10.69
N LEU A 254 -38.78 9.96 11.06
CA LEU A 254 -38.08 9.09 10.10
C LEU A 254 -38.86 7.79 9.86
N ASP A 255 -39.02 7.37 8.60
CA ASP A 255 -39.39 5.99 8.31
C ASP A 255 -38.16 5.09 8.52
N LEU A 256 -38.09 4.45 9.69
CA LEU A 256 -36.94 3.65 10.11
C LEU A 256 -36.56 2.53 9.12
N LYS A 257 -37.46 2.10 8.23
CA LYS A 257 -37.15 1.10 7.19
C LYS A 257 -36.20 1.63 6.11
N GLU A 258 -36.17 2.93 5.89
CA GLU A 258 -35.30 3.56 4.87
C GLU A 258 -33.91 3.92 5.41
N PHE A 259 -33.72 3.89 6.72
CA PHE A 259 -32.47 4.33 7.39
C PHE A 259 -31.76 3.20 8.14
N LEU A 260 -32.43 2.08 8.41
CA LEU A 260 -31.87 0.97 9.16
C LEU A 260 -32.15 -0.39 8.51
N PRO A 261 -31.23 -1.36 8.68
CA PRO A 261 -31.51 -2.75 8.36
C PRO A 261 -32.74 -3.29 9.12
N GLN A 262 -33.48 -4.20 8.49
CA GLN A 262 -34.70 -4.81 9.04
C GLN A 262 -34.51 -5.46 10.43
N SER A 263 -33.28 -5.87 10.76
CA SER A 263 -32.91 -6.42 12.08
C SER A 263 -33.02 -5.39 13.21
N TYR A 264 -32.80 -4.10 12.95
CA TYR A 264 -32.71 -3.04 13.96
C TYR A 264 -33.95 -2.15 14.05
N VAL A 265 -34.86 -2.19 13.07
CA VAL A 265 -36.11 -1.40 13.04
C VAL A 265 -36.96 -1.59 14.30
N LYS A 266 -36.92 -2.79 14.92
CA LYS A 266 -37.70 -3.11 16.14
C LYS A 266 -37.01 -2.72 17.45
N SER A 267 -35.82 -2.11 17.40
CA SER A 267 -35.08 -1.71 18.60
C SER A 267 -35.73 -0.50 19.28
N LYS A 268 -35.95 -0.58 20.60
CA LYS A 268 -36.67 0.48 21.35
C LYS A 268 -35.85 1.77 21.41
N GLY A 269 -36.45 2.87 20.99
CA GLY A 269 -35.86 4.22 21.11
C GLY A 269 -34.74 4.52 20.13
N ILE A 270 -34.60 3.73 19.05
CA ILE A 270 -33.51 3.88 18.07
C ILE A 270 -33.59 5.20 17.29
N GLU A 271 -34.79 5.68 16.98
CA GLU A 271 -35.01 6.96 16.28
C GLU A 271 -34.40 8.15 17.05
N LYS A 272 -34.59 8.19 18.38
CA LYS A 272 -33.98 9.22 19.23
C LYS A 272 -32.46 9.16 19.22
N LYS A 273 -31.87 7.97 19.09
CA LYS A 273 -30.42 7.79 18.98
C LYS A 273 -29.90 8.30 17.63
N ILE A 274 -30.62 8.03 16.53
CA ILE A 274 -30.30 8.55 15.18
C ILE A 274 -30.31 10.08 15.19
N LEU A 275 -31.34 10.70 15.74
CA LEU A 275 -31.44 12.16 15.82
C LEU A 275 -30.34 12.77 16.70
N ASN A 276 -29.91 12.08 17.76
CA ASN A 276 -28.75 12.51 18.55
C ASN A 276 -27.43 12.41 17.77
N GLU A 277 -27.26 11.44 16.88
CA GLU A 277 -26.11 11.39 15.96
C GLU A 277 -26.19 12.49 14.89
N HIS A 278 -27.38 12.77 14.36
CA HIS A 278 -27.59 13.87 13.39
C HIS A 278 -27.13 15.23 13.94
N LYS A 279 -27.36 15.50 15.24
CA LYS A 279 -26.87 16.71 15.92
C LYS A 279 -25.35 16.90 15.85
N LYS A 280 -24.56 15.83 15.68
CA LYS A 280 -23.10 15.93 15.64
C LYS A 280 -22.55 16.45 14.32
N TYR A 281 -23.38 16.50 13.27
CA TYR A 281 -22.97 16.86 11.92
C TYR A 281 -23.46 18.24 11.47
N ILE A 282 -23.86 19.10 12.41
CA ILE A 282 -24.25 20.48 12.13
C ILE A 282 -23.10 21.20 11.38
N ASP A 283 -23.46 21.93 10.33
CA ASP A 283 -22.55 22.67 9.43
C ASP A 283 -21.63 21.82 8.55
N LEU A 284 -21.86 20.50 8.49
CA LEU A 284 -21.17 19.62 7.53
C LEU A 284 -21.84 19.72 6.14
N PRO A 285 -21.13 20.07 5.06
CA PRO A 285 -21.68 20.05 3.71
C PRO A 285 -22.10 18.64 3.28
N GLU A 286 -23.18 18.52 2.49
CA GLU A 286 -23.71 17.22 1.99
C GLU A 286 -22.63 16.35 1.33
N LEU A 287 -21.80 16.96 0.46
CA LEU A 287 -20.71 16.27 -0.23
C LEU A 287 -19.71 15.67 0.77
N LYS A 288 -19.32 16.43 1.81
CA LYS A 288 -18.42 15.95 2.86
C LYS A 288 -19.09 14.88 3.73
N ALA A 289 -20.41 14.94 3.94
CA ALA A 289 -21.16 13.90 4.63
C ALA A 289 -21.17 12.58 3.84
N LYS A 290 -21.32 12.63 2.50
CA LYS A 290 -21.19 11.44 1.62
C LYS A 290 -19.78 10.85 1.63
N VAL A 291 -18.74 11.70 1.60
CA VAL A 291 -17.34 11.27 1.78
C VAL A 291 -17.17 10.59 3.14
N LEU A 292 -17.69 11.18 4.21
CA LEU A 292 -17.57 10.61 5.55
C LEU A 292 -18.31 9.29 5.68
N TYR A 293 -19.51 9.16 5.12
CA TYR A 293 -20.29 7.93 5.09
C TYR A 293 -19.51 6.81 4.39
N THR A 294 -19.12 7.04 3.14
CA THR A 294 -18.41 6.05 2.31
C THR A 294 -17.05 5.68 2.90
N ARG A 295 -16.28 6.66 3.41
CA ARG A 295 -15.01 6.40 4.12
C ARG A 295 -15.20 5.55 5.36
N THR A 296 -16.24 5.83 6.16
CA THR A 296 -16.52 5.06 7.38
C THR A 296 -16.85 3.61 7.05
N VAL A 297 -17.65 3.37 6.01
CA VAL A 297 -17.99 2.01 5.55
C VAL A 297 -16.77 1.29 4.98
N ARG A 298 -15.95 1.96 4.16
CA ARG A 298 -14.74 1.38 3.55
C ARG A 298 -13.63 1.05 4.54
N ALA A 299 -13.56 1.78 5.66
CA ALA A 299 -12.60 1.52 6.72
C ALA A 299 -12.93 0.27 7.56
N LEU A 300 -14.12 -0.33 7.37
CA LEU A 300 -14.51 -1.49 8.13
C LEU A 300 -13.77 -2.75 7.66
N PRO A 301 -13.34 -3.63 8.58
CA PRO A 301 -12.79 -4.93 8.23
C PRO A 301 -13.81 -5.86 7.53
N THR A 302 -15.09 -5.51 7.58
CA THR A 302 -16.20 -6.19 6.91
C THR A 302 -16.45 -5.67 5.50
N TYR A 303 -15.75 -4.63 5.04
CA TYR A 303 -15.93 -4.06 3.70
C TYR A 303 -15.31 -4.96 2.62
N GLY A 304 -16.02 -5.13 1.50
CA GLY A 304 -15.61 -6.06 0.44
C GLY A 304 -15.68 -7.54 0.85
N VAL A 305 -16.41 -7.87 1.91
CA VAL A 305 -16.55 -9.24 2.44
C VAL A 305 -17.86 -9.86 1.97
N THR A 306 -17.80 -11.09 1.49
CA THR A 306 -18.98 -11.90 1.18
C THR A 306 -19.38 -12.70 2.41
N PHE A 307 -20.63 -12.58 2.85
CA PHE A 307 -21.13 -13.18 4.08
C PHE A 307 -22.06 -14.38 3.83
N PHE A 308 -21.84 -15.44 4.59
CA PHE A 308 -22.61 -16.68 4.57
C PHE A 308 -23.17 -16.99 5.95
N LEU A 309 -24.41 -17.46 6.01
CA LEU A 309 -25.04 -17.87 7.27
C LEU A 309 -24.79 -19.36 7.53
N VAL A 310 -23.98 -19.67 8.53
CA VAL A 310 -23.54 -21.03 8.85
C VAL A 310 -23.99 -21.46 10.25
N LYS A 311 -23.98 -22.77 10.50
CA LYS A 311 -24.24 -23.37 11.82
C LYS A 311 -22.97 -24.01 12.36
N GLU A 312 -22.55 -23.60 13.54
CA GLU A 312 -21.35 -24.11 14.21
C GLU A 312 -21.73 -24.97 15.42
N GLU A 313 -21.04 -26.09 15.64
CA GLU A 313 -21.19 -26.89 16.85
C GLU A 313 -20.45 -26.24 18.03
N MET A 314 -21.15 -26.06 19.15
CA MET A 314 -20.53 -25.54 20.38
C MET A 314 -19.56 -26.54 21.01
N LYS A 315 -18.37 -26.06 21.40
CA LYS A 315 -17.40 -26.87 22.14
C LYS A 315 -18.03 -27.42 23.43
N GLY A 316 -18.10 -28.74 23.56
CA GLY A 316 -18.61 -29.43 24.75
C GLY A 316 -20.14 -29.50 24.87
N LYS A 317 -20.91 -29.04 23.87
CA LYS A 317 -22.38 -29.17 23.83
C LYS A 317 -22.83 -29.55 22.42
N ASN A 318 -23.65 -30.58 22.29
CA ASN A 318 -24.22 -31.01 21.00
C ASN A 318 -25.37 -30.06 20.56
N LYS A 319 -25.04 -28.78 20.38
CA LYS A 319 -25.97 -27.70 20.00
C LYS A 319 -25.34 -26.87 18.89
N LEU A 320 -26.08 -26.76 17.79
CA LEU A 320 -25.74 -25.90 16.66
C LEU A 320 -26.13 -24.45 16.95
N VAL A 321 -25.21 -23.52 16.73
CA VAL A 321 -25.39 -22.09 16.93
C VAL A 321 -25.23 -21.38 15.58
N PRO A 322 -26.16 -20.49 15.19
CA PRO A 322 -26.01 -19.71 13.97
C PRO A 322 -24.83 -18.73 14.10
N ARG A 323 -24.05 -18.64 13.04
CA ARG A 323 -22.84 -17.82 12.94
C ARG A 323 -22.75 -17.23 11.53
N ILE A 324 -22.12 -16.07 11.40
CA ILE A 324 -21.87 -15.47 10.09
C ILE A 324 -20.41 -15.73 9.73
N LEU A 325 -20.18 -16.35 8.57
CA LEU A 325 -18.85 -16.57 8.00
C LEU A 325 -18.63 -15.53 6.90
N GLY A 326 -17.62 -14.69 7.05
CA GLY A 326 -17.19 -13.73 6.03
C GLY A 326 -15.97 -14.25 5.29
N VAL A 327 -15.92 -14.11 3.98
CA VAL A 327 -14.71 -14.39 3.17
C VAL A 327 -14.27 -13.09 2.50
N THR A 328 -13.02 -12.70 2.72
CA THR A 328 -12.37 -11.50 2.20
C THR A 328 -11.23 -11.91 1.25
N LYS A 329 -10.63 -10.94 0.55
CA LYS A 329 -9.43 -11.20 -0.26
C LYS A 329 -8.21 -11.64 0.54
N ASP A 330 -8.15 -11.33 1.84
CA ASP A 330 -6.96 -11.57 2.68
C ASP A 330 -7.24 -12.55 3.82
N SER A 331 -8.51 -12.77 4.17
CA SER A 331 -8.88 -13.54 5.38
C SER A 331 -10.30 -14.12 5.36
N VAL A 332 -10.54 -15.08 6.24
CA VAL A 332 -11.85 -15.61 6.61
C VAL A 332 -12.24 -15.07 7.99
N LEU A 333 -13.40 -14.45 8.10
CA LEU A 333 -13.93 -13.84 9.30
C LEU A 333 -15.05 -14.69 9.91
N ARG A 334 -15.08 -14.79 11.23
CA ARG A 334 -16.17 -15.41 11.99
C ARG A 334 -16.86 -14.34 12.83
N LEU A 335 -18.12 -14.04 12.51
CA LEU A 335 -18.91 -12.98 13.15
C LEU A 335 -20.06 -13.54 13.96
N ASP A 336 -20.40 -12.87 15.07
CA ASP A 336 -21.61 -13.17 15.82
C ASP A 336 -22.89 -12.82 15.05
N GLU A 337 -23.89 -13.71 15.11
CA GLU A 337 -25.16 -13.50 14.41
C GLU A 337 -25.96 -12.35 15.00
N ARG A 338 -25.85 -12.05 16.30
CA ARG A 338 -26.65 -11.01 16.95
C ARG A 338 -25.88 -9.70 17.07
N SER A 339 -24.64 -9.72 17.56
CA SER A 339 -23.84 -8.49 17.73
C SER A 339 -23.19 -8.01 16.43
N LYS A 340 -23.01 -8.89 15.44
CA LYS A 340 -22.22 -8.64 14.21
C LYS A 340 -20.76 -8.31 14.48
N GLU A 341 -20.25 -8.61 15.67
CA GLU A 341 -18.84 -8.42 16.00
C GLU A 341 -17.99 -9.57 15.46
N ILE A 342 -16.75 -9.26 15.07
CA ILE A 342 -15.77 -10.25 14.62
C ILE A 342 -15.25 -10.99 15.85
N LEU A 343 -15.54 -12.29 15.92
CA LEU A 343 -15.06 -13.18 16.97
C LEU A 343 -13.69 -13.77 16.64
N GLN A 344 -13.43 -14.02 15.36
CA GLN A 344 -12.18 -14.59 14.90
C GLN A 344 -11.87 -14.13 13.47
N ASN A 345 -10.59 -13.94 13.17
CA ASN A 345 -10.08 -13.57 11.87
C ASN A 345 -8.93 -14.53 11.53
N TRP A 346 -9.05 -15.26 10.42
CA TRP A 346 -8.05 -16.19 9.93
C TRP A 346 -7.50 -15.70 8.59
N PRO A 347 -6.23 -15.26 8.51
CA PRO A 347 -5.62 -14.93 7.24
C PRO A 347 -5.71 -16.10 6.25
N LEU A 348 -5.98 -15.83 4.97
CA LEU A 348 -6.03 -16.90 3.94
C LEU A 348 -4.68 -17.62 3.81
N THR A 349 -3.58 -16.96 4.16
CA THR A 349 -2.23 -17.52 4.20
C THR A 349 -2.06 -18.62 5.26
N SER A 350 -2.89 -18.66 6.31
CA SER A 350 -2.84 -19.73 7.32
C SER A 350 -3.72 -20.93 6.97
N VAL A 351 -4.56 -20.81 5.94
CA VAL A 351 -5.42 -21.91 5.48
C VAL A 351 -4.59 -22.86 4.63
N ARG A 352 -4.39 -24.09 5.13
CA ARG A 352 -3.63 -25.13 4.43
C ARG A 352 -4.50 -25.91 3.46
N ARG A 353 -5.72 -26.25 3.89
CA ARG A 353 -6.70 -27.00 3.08
C ARG A 353 -8.10 -26.51 3.39
N TRP A 354 -8.97 -26.56 2.40
CA TRP A 354 -10.39 -26.29 2.55
C TRP A 354 -11.18 -27.31 1.74
N GLY A 355 -12.38 -27.63 2.20
CA GLY A 355 -13.22 -28.66 1.56
C GLY A 355 -14.69 -28.40 1.81
N ALA A 356 -15.50 -28.74 0.80
CA ALA A 356 -16.95 -28.67 0.87
C ALA A 356 -17.56 -30.04 0.62
N SER A 357 -18.57 -30.36 1.42
CA SER A 357 -19.57 -31.39 1.15
C SER A 357 -20.93 -30.70 1.02
N PRO A 358 -21.99 -31.35 0.48
CA PRO A 358 -23.28 -30.71 0.21
C PRO A 358 -23.93 -29.96 1.39
N HIS A 359 -23.56 -30.29 2.63
CA HIS A 359 -24.11 -29.68 3.84
C HIS A 359 -23.06 -29.22 4.85
N THR A 360 -21.77 -29.36 4.55
CA THR A 360 -20.69 -29.06 5.50
C THR A 360 -19.52 -28.40 4.79
N PHE A 361 -18.97 -27.36 5.40
CA PHE A 361 -17.76 -26.69 4.94
C PHE A 361 -16.69 -26.79 6.03
N THR A 362 -15.45 -27.12 5.64
CA THR A 362 -14.34 -27.37 6.56
C THR A 362 -13.08 -26.62 6.13
N LEU A 363 -12.44 -25.96 7.10
CA LEU A 363 -11.13 -25.32 6.99
C LEU A 363 -10.11 -26.04 7.87
N ASP A 364 -8.94 -26.29 7.29
CA ASP A 364 -7.75 -26.84 7.94
C ASP A 364 -6.64 -25.80 7.93
N PHE A 365 -6.13 -25.49 9.12
CA PHE A 365 -5.06 -24.51 9.32
C PHE A 365 -3.68 -25.17 9.51
N GLY A 366 -3.57 -26.50 9.42
CA GLY A 366 -2.31 -27.21 9.63
C GLY A 366 -1.71 -26.90 11.01
N ASP A 367 -0.42 -26.52 11.03
CA ASP A 367 0.33 -26.28 12.28
C ASP A 367 -0.12 -24.99 12.99
N TYR A 368 -0.93 -24.14 12.34
CA TYR A 368 -1.49 -22.93 12.97
C TYR A 368 -2.68 -23.24 13.90
N SER A 369 -3.25 -24.44 13.84
CA SER A 369 -4.30 -24.86 14.79
C SER A 369 -4.45 -26.38 14.86
N ASP A 370 -4.44 -26.93 16.08
CA ASP A 370 -4.65 -28.36 16.34
C ASP A 370 -6.03 -28.91 15.92
N ARG A 371 -6.97 -28.06 15.46
CA ARG A 371 -8.35 -28.47 15.12
C ARG A 371 -8.87 -27.83 13.84
N TYR A 372 -9.59 -28.63 13.07
CA TYR A 372 -10.38 -28.17 11.93
C TYR A 372 -11.51 -27.24 12.38
N TYR A 373 -11.78 -26.20 11.58
CA TYR A 373 -13.00 -25.41 11.71
C TYR A 373 -14.06 -25.97 10.75
N SER A 374 -15.12 -26.55 11.31
CA SER A 374 -16.20 -27.20 10.56
C SER A 374 -17.54 -26.52 10.84
N VAL A 375 -18.29 -26.24 9.79
CA VAL A 375 -19.62 -25.61 9.85
C VAL A 375 -20.61 -26.28 8.93
N GLN A 376 -21.89 -26.28 9.33
CA GLN A 376 -22.99 -26.76 8.51
C GLN A 376 -23.59 -25.60 7.70
N THR A 377 -23.68 -25.79 6.38
CA THR A 377 -24.25 -24.81 5.45
C THR A 377 -24.68 -25.48 4.15
N THR A 378 -25.70 -24.92 3.49
CA THR A 378 -26.12 -25.33 2.15
C THR A 378 -25.30 -24.67 1.04
N GLU A 379 -24.50 -23.66 1.39
CA GLU A 379 -23.71 -22.84 0.45
C GLU A 379 -22.24 -23.25 0.43
N ALA A 380 -21.93 -24.47 0.87
CA ALA A 380 -20.55 -24.94 1.04
C ALA A 380 -19.74 -24.87 -0.26
N GLU A 381 -20.37 -25.15 -1.40
CA GLU A 381 -19.75 -25.08 -2.72
C GLU A 381 -19.45 -23.63 -3.14
N GLN A 382 -20.34 -22.68 -2.84
CA GLN A 382 -20.13 -21.27 -3.14
C GLN A 382 -18.97 -20.69 -2.33
N ILE A 383 -18.89 -21.05 -1.03
CA ILE A 383 -17.77 -20.68 -0.15
C ILE A 383 -16.45 -21.23 -0.69
N LEU A 384 -16.44 -22.51 -1.09
CA LEU A 384 -15.29 -23.19 -1.70
C LEU A 384 -14.82 -22.45 -2.97
N GLN A 385 -15.73 -22.16 -3.89
CA GLN A 385 -15.40 -21.45 -5.14
C GLN A 385 -14.87 -20.04 -4.87
N LEU A 386 -15.44 -19.33 -3.91
CA LEU A 386 -15.02 -17.97 -3.56
C LEU A 386 -13.61 -17.94 -2.98
N ILE A 387 -13.31 -18.82 -2.01
CA ILE A 387 -11.97 -18.93 -1.41
C ILE A 387 -10.95 -19.35 -2.47
N SER A 388 -11.28 -20.34 -3.30
CA SER A 388 -10.38 -20.80 -4.36
C SER A 388 -10.09 -19.67 -5.36
N GLY A 389 -11.11 -18.91 -5.77
CA GLY A 389 -10.94 -17.76 -6.66
C GLY A 389 -10.06 -16.65 -6.08
N TYR A 390 -10.22 -16.30 -4.80
CA TYR A 390 -9.34 -15.32 -4.15
C TYR A 390 -7.89 -15.80 -4.11
N ILE A 391 -7.65 -17.06 -3.76
CA ILE A 391 -6.30 -17.64 -3.71
C ILE A 391 -5.68 -17.69 -5.11
N ASP A 392 -6.43 -18.06 -6.14
CA ASP A 392 -5.96 -18.08 -7.53
C ASP A 392 -5.53 -16.68 -8.00
N ILE A 393 -6.30 -15.64 -7.66
CA ILE A 393 -5.95 -14.24 -7.98
C ILE A 393 -4.66 -13.82 -7.27
N ILE A 394 -4.50 -14.17 -5.98
CA ILE A 394 -3.30 -13.86 -5.20
C ILE A 394 -2.07 -14.56 -5.81
N LEU A 395 -2.19 -15.83 -6.16
CA LEU A 395 -1.11 -16.61 -6.78
C LEU A 395 -0.74 -16.06 -8.17
N LYS A 396 -1.72 -15.78 -9.03
CA LYS A 396 -1.48 -15.19 -10.36
C LYS A 396 -0.80 -13.83 -10.28
N LYS A 397 -1.21 -12.96 -9.36
CA LYS A 397 -0.55 -11.65 -9.16
C LYS A 397 0.86 -11.80 -8.61
N LYS A 398 1.11 -12.80 -7.75
CA LYS A 398 2.46 -13.13 -7.29
C LYS A 398 3.35 -13.60 -8.45
N GLU A 399 2.85 -14.51 -9.29
CA GLU A 399 3.55 -14.97 -10.49
C GLU A 399 3.82 -13.84 -11.49
N ALA A 400 2.87 -12.92 -11.70
CA ALA A 400 3.08 -11.76 -12.58
C ALA A 400 4.13 -10.78 -12.04
N LYS A 401 4.21 -10.63 -10.72
CA LYS A 401 5.24 -9.83 -10.05
C LYS A 401 6.62 -10.51 -10.10
N ASP A 402 6.65 -11.83 -10.10
CA ASP A 402 7.87 -12.65 -10.19
C ASP A 402 8.39 -12.84 -11.63
N HIS A 403 7.59 -12.54 -12.67
CA HIS A 403 7.92 -12.81 -14.09
C HIS A 403 8.31 -11.57 -14.93
N PHE A 404 8.31 -10.35 -14.37
CA PHE A 404 8.72 -9.14 -15.09
C PHE A 404 9.72 -8.29 -14.29
N GLY A 405 10.99 -8.34 -14.69
CA GLY A 405 12.03 -7.38 -14.32
C GLY A 405 11.94 -6.05 -15.08
N ILE A 406 10.73 -5.50 -15.22
CA ILE A 406 10.48 -4.15 -15.75
C ILE A 406 9.40 -3.53 -14.86
N ASP A 407 9.74 -2.41 -14.23
CA ASP A 407 8.94 -1.64 -13.27
C ASP A 407 7.43 -1.65 -13.54
N ALA A 408 6.71 -2.55 -12.88
CA ALA A 408 5.29 -2.40 -12.62
C ALA A 408 5.12 -1.46 -11.42
N ASN A 409 5.46 -0.20 -11.63
CA ASN A 409 5.02 0.86 -10.74
C ASN A 409 3.50 0.97 -10.88
N GLU A 410 2.76 0.70 -9.79
CA GLU A 410 1.35 1.04 -9.64
C GLU A 410 1.18 2.56 -9.77
N HIS A 411 1.26 3.10 -10.99
CA HIS A 411 0.78 4.45 -11.31
C HIS A 411 0.70 4.82 -12.81
N SER A 412 1.05 3.97 -13.77
CA SER A 412 0.86 4.30 -15.20
C SER A 412 -0.54 3.96 -15.71
N THR A 413 -1.53 4.71 -15.25
CA THR A 413 -2.70 5.04 -16.07
C THR A 413 -2.30 6.23 -16.93
N VAL A 414 -1.50 6.00 -17.97
CA VAL A 414 -1.41 6.99 -19.05
C VAL A 414 -2.60 6.70 -19.94
N MET A 415 -3.66 7.48 -19.79
CA MET A 415 -4.69 7.55 -20.81
C MET A 415 -3.98 8.04 -22.09
N GLU A 416 -3.89 7.18 -23.10
CA GLU A 416 -3.67 7.65 -24.47
C GLU A 416 -4.94 8.40 -24.89
N ASP A 417 -5.03 9.67 -24.50
CA ASP A 417 -5.99 10.58 -25.09
C ASP A 417 -5.60 10.80 -26.54
N THR A 418 -6.44 10.25 -27.41
CA THR A 418 -6.51 10.56 -28.83
C THR A 418 -6.52 12.07 -29.03
N VAL A 419 -5.38 12.64 -29.47
CA VAL A 419 -5.31 14.04 -29.87
C VAL A 419 -6.05 14.21 -31.19
N SER A 420 -7.31 14.62 -31.12
CA SER A 420 -8.00 15.23 -32.25
C SER A 420 -7.42 16.63 -32.51
N PRO A 421 -7.03 16.98 -33.74
CA PRO A 421 -6.36 18.24 -34.04
C PRO A 421 -7.34 19.41 -33.93
N LEU A 422 -7.25 20.18 -32.85
CA LEU A 422 -7.91 21.47 -32.71
C LEU A 422 -7.11 22.55 -33.45
N LYS A 423 -7.80 23.27 -34.33
CA LYS A 423 -7.31 24.35 -35.18
C LYS A 423 -6.58 25.43 -34.36
N ALA A 424 -5.39 25.79 -34.82
CA ALA A 424 -4.64 26.93 -34.33
C ALA A 424 -5.43 28.24 -34.53
N ILE A 425 -5.66 28.96 -33.42
CA ILE A 425 -6.06 30.37 -33.44
C ILE A 425 -4.77 31.17 -33.49
N VAL A 426 -4.52 31.78 -34.65
CA VAL A 426 -3.41 32.72 -34.87
C VAL A 426 -3.71 33.99 -34.08
N ILE A 427 -2.91 34.27 -33.06
CA ILE A 427 -2.84 35.59 -32.43
C ILE A 427 -1.80 36.40 -33.21
N GLU A 428 -2.27 37.28 -34.09
CA GLU A 428 -1.44 38.27 -34.77
C GLU A 428 -0.90 39.29 -33.76
N SER A 429 0.41 39.25 -33.52
CA SER A 429 1.15 40.31 -32.85
C SER A 429 1.35 41.48 -33.82
N ASN A 430 0.50 42.50 -33.71
CA ASN A 430 0.66 43.75 -34.42
C ASN A 430 1.89 44.50 -33.89
N GLY A 431 3.02 44.37 -34.60
CA GLY A 431 4.22 45.16 -34.38
C GLY A 431 3.99 46.63 -34.77
N GLN A 432 3.96 47.52 -33.79
CA GLN A 432 4.11 48.96 -34.03
C GLN A 432 5.55 49.40 -33.75
N LYS A 433 6.11 50.04 -34.78
CA LYS A 433 7.46 50.58 -34.91
C LYS A 433 7.79 51.57 -33.79
N VAL A 434 8.93 51.32 -33.14
CA VAL A 434 9.68 52.30 -32.35
C VAL A 434 10.17 53.41 -33.29
N LYS A 435 9.69 54.63 -33.08
CA LYS A 435 10.23 55.85 -33.70
C LYS A 435 11.31 56.42 -32.80
N THR A 436 12.51 56.50 -33.35
CA THR A 436 13.62 57.31 -32.85
C THR A 436 13.42 58.76 -33.29
N GLU A 437 13.33 59.70 -32.36
CA GLU A 437 13.46 61.14 -32.67
C GLU A 437 14.43 61.84 -31.73
N SER A 438 15.22 62.69 -32.37
CA SER A 438 16.46 63.31 -31.94
C SER A 438 16.21 64.69 -31.31
N VAL A 439 17.03 65.04 -30.33
CA VAL A 439 17.00 66.30 -29.58
C VAL A 439 17.75 67.38 -30.35
N ALA A 440 17.04 68.23 -31.10
CA ALA A 440 17.56 69.51 -31.59
C ALA A 440 16.40 70.45 -31.95
N LYS A 441 16.28 71.58 -31.24
CA LYS A 441 15.44 72.73 -31.62
C LYS A 441 16.34 73.87 -32.10
N PRO A 442 16.10 74.46 -33.27
CA PRO A 442 16.60 75.78 -33.60
C PRO A 442 15.49 76.84 -33.60
N ALA A 443 15.81 77.95 -32.93
CA ALA A 443 15.48 79.36 -33.16
C ALA A 443 14.14 79.74 -33.86
N ILE A 444 13.30 80.49 -33.14
CA ILE A 444 12.35 81.45 -33.74
C ILE A 444 12.61 82.85 -33.18
N LEU A 445 12.63 83.78 -34.13
CA LEU A 445 12.88 85.21 -34.09
C LEU A 445 11.92 85.99 -33.17
N ARG A 446 12.42 87.06 -32.56
CA ARG A 446 11.71 88.02 -31.70
C ARG A 446 11.67 89.39 -32.41
N VAL A 447 10.51 90.07 -32.44
CA VAL A 447 10.38 91.55 -32.46
C VAL A 447 8.98 91.94 -31.90
N PRO A 448 8.70 93.20 -31.50
CA PRO A 448 8.51 93.56 -30.09
C PRO A 448 7.14 94.22 -29.79
N GLN A 449 6.75 94.30 -28.51
CA GLN A 449 5.82 95.34 -28.08
C GLN A 449 6.15 95.82 -26.66
N GLU A 450 6.69 97.03 -26.67
CA GLU A 450 6.62 98.16 -25.74
C GLU A 450 6.48 97.99 -24.22
N ALA A 451 7.17 98.93 -23.57
CA ALA A 451 7.46 99.02 -22.16
C ALA A 451 6.30 99.57 -21.34
N THR A 452 6.15 99.03 -20.12
CA THR A 452 5.64 99.79 -18.98
C THR A 452 6.51 99.55 -17.76
N SER A 453 6.69 100.63 -17.03
CA SER A 453 7.70 100.95 -16.02
C SER A 453 7.67 100.10 -14.75
N TYR A 454 8.87 100.00 -14.15
CA TYR A 454 9.14 99.59 -12.79
C TYR A 454 8.31 100.40 -11.77
N THR A 455 7.69 99.69 -10.83
CA THR A 455 7.29 100.27 -9.53
C THR A 455 7.85 99.38 -8.43
N THR A 456 8.77 99.94 -7.66
CA THR A 456 9.29 99.43 -6.39
C THR A 456 8.13 99.22 -5.42
N GLY A 457 7.78 97.95 -5.17
CA GLY A 457 6.84 97.55 -4.12
C GLY A 457 7.58 96.88 -2.98
N TYR A 458 7.59 97.52 -1.82
CA TYR A 458 7.92 96.88 -0.54
C TYR A 458 7.07 95.61 -0.39
N ILE A 459 7.70 94.44 -0.30
CA ILE A 459 7.04 93.22 0.17
C ILE A 459 7.20 93.19 1.70
N SER A 460 6.05 93.17 2.37
CA SER A 460 5.86 93.13 3.82
C SER A 460 6.42 91.85 4.45
N GLU A 461 6.79 91.95 5.74
CA GLU A 461 7.31 90.89 6.62
C GLU A 461 6.37 89.67 6.84
N GLU A 462 5.22 89.59 6.16
CA GLU A 462 4.16 88.61 6.49
C GLU A 462 4.22 87.28 5.71
N GLN A 463 5.11 87.12 4.71
CA GLN A 463 5.28 85.84 4.00
C GLN A 463 6.36 84.92 4.61
N TYR A 464 7.14 85.40 5.57
CA TYR A 464 8.32 84.68 6.06
C TYR A 464 8.07 83.75 7.25
N THR A 465 7.02 84.01 8.03
CA THR A 465 6.51 83.06 9.04
C THR A 465 5.83 81.85 8.40
N SER A 466 5.42 81.93 7.13
CA SER A 466 4.66 80.84 6.49
C SER A 466 5.50 79.59 6.20
N ILE A 467 6.77 79.72 5.81
CA ILE A 467 7.62 78.57 5.42
C ILE A 467 8.18 77.84 6.64
N GLU A 468 8.61 78.58 7.67
CA GLU A 468 9.02 78.01 8.95
C GLU A 468 7.88 77.20 9.59
N ILE A 469 6.67 77.79 9.62
CA ILE A 469 5.46 77.13 10.10
C ILE A 469 5.19 75.89 9.25
N THR A 470 5.22 75.98 7.92
CA THR A 470 4.97 74.83 7.03
C THR A 470 5.97 73.69 7.25
N CYS A 471 7.27 73.98 7.40
CA CYS A 471 8.30 72.96 7.61
C CYS A 471 8.20 72.32 9.00
N THR A 472 7.89 73.12 10.02
CA THR A 472 7.76 72.65 11.41
C THR A 472 6.47 71.84 11.60
N GLU A 473 5.37 72.24 10.97
CA GLU A 473 4.11 71.49 10.91
C GLU A 473 4.28 70.16 10.20
N ALA A 474 4.99 70.13 9.06
CA ALA A 474 5.29 68.90 8.35
C ALA A 474 6.09 67.90 9.21
N ILE A 475 7.10 68.37 9.95
CA ILE A 475 7.88 67.51 10.87
C ILE A 475 7.04 67.06 12.07
N SER A 476 6.20 67.95 12.62
CA SER A 476 5.33 67.61 13.75
C SER A 476 4.30 66.54 13.37
N GLY A 477 3.71 66.63 12.17
CA GLY A 477 2.80 65.60 11.66
C GLY A 477 3.48 64.25 11.47
N VAL A 478 4.76 64.22 11.08
CA VAL A 478 5.54 62.98 10.96
C VAL A 478 5.88 62.37 12.31
N LEU A 479 6.17 63.20 13.32
CA LEU A 479 6.41 62.73 14.68
C LEU A 479 5.15 62.11 15.28
N GLU A 480 4.00 62.72 15.06
CA GLU A 480 2.70 62.18 15.49
C GLU A 480 2.35 60.88 14.75
N ASP A 481 2.62 60.80 13.45
CA ASP A 481 2.47 59.58 12.66
C ASP A 481 3.42 58.46 13.14
N LEU A 482 4.67 58.77 13.49
CA LEU A 482 5.60 57.83 14.11
C LEU A 482 5.14 57.36 15.50
N ASP A 483 4.62 58.27 16.33
CA ASP A 483 4.05 57.94 17.64
C ASP A 483 2.79 57.06 17.53
N THR A 484 1.94 57.34 16.54
CA THR A 484 0.79 56.51 16.19
C THR A 484 1.24 55.14 15.72
N THR A 485 2.27 55.05 14.87
CA THR A 485 2.86 53.77 14.40
C THR A 485 3.45 52.95 15.55
N MET A 486 3.97 53.59 16.60
CA MET A 486 4.45 52.91 17.81
C MET A 486 3.31 52.47 18.75
N SER A 487 2.15 53.15 18.72
CA SER A 487 1.02 52.95 19.62
C SER A 487 -0.07 52.00 19.07
N GLU A 488 -0.37 52.04 17.76
CA GLU A 488 -1.36 51.19 17.09
C GLU A 488 -0.91 49.72 17.06
N SER A 489 -1.25 49.02 18.14
CA SER A 489 -0.60 47.78 18.58
C SER A 489 -1.23 46.46 18.10
N ASN A 490 -2.20 46.42 17.19
CA ASN A 490 -2.90 45.16 16.87
C ASN A 490 -3.07 44.79 15.38
N ASN A 491 -2.69 45.62 14.42
CA ASN A 491 -2.72 45.25 12.99
C ASN A 491 -1.79 46.16 12.17
N LEU A 492 -0.49 45.89 12.16
CA LEU A 492 0.38 46.38 11.10
C LEU A 492 0.18 45.51 9.85
N GLU A 493 -1.00 45.55 9.25
CA GLU A 493 -1.16 45.25 7.82
C GLU A 493 -0.76 46.52 7.04
N LEU A 494 0.52 46.90 7.13
CA LEU A 494 1.09 47.77 6.11
C LEU A 494 1.21 46.92 4.84
N GLU A 495 0.72 47.42 3.71
CA GLU A 495 0.82 46.77 2.40
C GLU A 495 2.24 46.20 2.23
N ILE A 496 2.31 44.88 2.22
CA ILE A 496 3.57 44.13 2.16
C ILE A 496 4.18 44.39 0.79
N ASN A 497 5.14 45.30 0.73
CA ASN A 497 5.99 45.44 -0.44
C ASN A 497 7.04 44.32 -0.39
N GLU A 498 7.08 43.44 -1.40
CA GLU A 498 7.87 42.19 -1.48
C GLU A 498 9.41 42.36 -1.45
N GLN A 499 9.93 43.54 -1.10
CA GLN A 499 11.35 43.88 -1.18
C GLN A 499 12.14 43.43 0.07
N LYS A 500 13.41 43.05 -0.11
CA LYS A 500 14.27 42.56 0.98
C LYS A 500 14.71 43.74 1.85
N PHE A 501 14.87 43.54 3.16
CA PHE A 501 15.44 44.55 4.07
C PHE A 501 16.80 45.10 3.59
N SER A 502 17.61 44.31 2.87
CA SER A 502 18.88 44.75 2.29
C SER A 502 18.70 45.87 1.24
N ASP A 503 17.59 45.85 0.50
CA ASP A 503 17.25 46.88 -0.49
C ASP A 503 16.86 48.18 0.22
N TYR A 504 16.07 48.08 1.31
CA TYR A 504 15.76 49.21 2.19
C TYR A 504 17.02 49.75 2.88
N ARG A 505 17.94 48.89 3.33
CA ARG A 505 19.21 49.28 3.97
C ARG A 505 20.05 50.17 3.04
N GLU A 506 20.20 49.79 1.78
CA GLU A 506 20.96 50.58 0.81
C GLU A 506 20.30 51.95 0.56
N ASN A 507 18.98 51.96 0.44
CA ASN A 507 18.19 53.19 0.27
C ASN A 507 18.21 54.09 1.52
N ILE A 508 18.13 53.52 2.73
CA ILE A 508 18.26 54.23 4.01
C ILE A 508 19.65 54.83 4.13
N LEU A 509 20.70 54.11 3.73
CA LEU A 509 22.08 54.60 3.77
C LEU A 509 22.31 55.74 2.77
N LYS A 510 21.76 55.63 1.56
CA LYS A 510 21.82 56.70 0.54
C LYS A 510 21.05 57.95 0.98
N THR A 511 19.85 57.77 1.54
CA THR A 511 18.99 58.88 1.99
C THR A 511 19.55 59.54 3.25
N SER A 512 20.08 58.77 4.20
CA SER A 512 20.80 59.30 5.38
C SER A 512 22.01 60.15 5.01
N LYS A 513 22.81 59.71 4.01
CA LYS A 513 23.93 60.52 3.49
C LYS A 513 23.45 61.82 2.86
N THR A 514 22.36 61.77 2.10
CA THR A 514 21.75 62.95 1.48
C THR A 514 21.25 63.95 2.53
N LEU A 515 20.68 63.44 3.63
CA LEU A 515 20.25 64.28 4.75
C LEU A 515 21.41 65.00 5.44
N VAL A 516 22.55 64.32 5.63
CA VAL A 516 23.76 64.93 6.19
C VAL A 516 24.28 66.06 5.29
N GLU A 517 24.23 65.90 3.96
CA GLU A 517 24.59 66.98 3.04
C GLU A 517 23.58 68.14 3.09
N ASN A 518 22.27 67.85 3.12
CA ASN A 518 21.24 68.88 3.28
C ASN A 518 21.36 69.64 4.61
N THR A 519 21.82 68.98 5.67
CA THR A 519 22.10 69.62 6.97
C THR A 519 23.22 70.65 6.84
N LYS A 520 24.29 70.33 6.08
CA LYS A 520 25.38 71.29 5.81
C LYS A 520 24.87 72.48 4.99
N SER A 521 24.07 72.23 3.96
CA SER A 521 23.46 73.27 3.12
C SER A 521 22.51 74.16 3.93
N LEU A 522 21.75 73.58 4.86
CA LEU A 522 20.83 74.30 5.74
C LEU A 522 21.59 75.28 6.67
N VAL A 523 22.65 74.80 7.33
CA VAL A 523 23.50 75.64 8.20
C VAL A 523 24.25 76.72 7.41
N ALA A 524 24.70 76.40 6.19
CA ALA A 524 25.36 77.36 5.31
C ALA A 524 24.37 78.42 4.75
N GLY A 525 23.11 78.04 4.52
CA GLY A 525 22.07 78.91 3.95
C GLY A 525 21.72 80.12 4.83
N VAL A 526 21.84 79.98 6.15
CA VAL A 526 21.55 81.06 7.13
C VAL A 526 22.42 82.31 6.90
N GLY A 527 23.62 82.15 6.32
CA GLY A 527 24.56 83.25 6.07
C GLY A 527 24.60 83.82 4.65
N VAL A 528 23.81 83.27 3.69
CA VAL A 528 23.96 83.60 2.26
C VAL A 528 22.76 84.35 1.69
N SER A 529 21.56 83.77 1.72
CA SER A 529 20.33 84.43 1.29
C SER A 529 19.09 83.71 1.82
N LYS A 530 18.00 84.47 2.02
CA LYS A 530 16.76 83.94 2.58
C LYS A 530 16.06 82.93 1.65
N GLU A 531 16.15 83.14 0.34
CA GLU A 531 15.64 82.22 -0.68
C GLU A 531 16.40 80.88 -0.66
N GLN A 532 17.73 80.92 -0.49
CA GLN A 532 18.55 79.70 -0.39
C GLN A 532 18.32 78.95 0.94
N LEU A 533 17.98 79.65 2.02
CA LEU A 533 17.59 79.03 3.29
C LEU A 533 16.24 78.29 3.19
N ASP A 534 15.27 78.89 2.49
CA ASP A 534 13.95 78.28 2.25
C ASP A 534 14.06 77.00 1.40
N ASP A 535 14.85 77.05 0.33
CA ASP A 535 15.10 75.88 -0.53
C ASP A 535 15.86 74.77 0.22
N SER A 536 16.84 75.14 1.05
CA SER A 536 17.60 74.17 1.85
C SER A 536 16.72 73.53 2.94
N SER A 537 15.79 74.28 3.53
CA SER A 537 14.82 73.81 4.51
C SER A 537 13.83 72.82 3.88
N LYS A 538 13.24 73.17 2.73
CA LYS A 538 12.33 72.27 1.98
C LYS A 538 13.02 70.98 1.54
N ASN A 539 14.27 71.06 1.08
CA ASN A 539 15.05 69.89 0.67
C ASN A 539 15.37 68.97 1.87
N ALA A 540 15.70 69.55 3.04
CA ALA A 540 15.94 68.78 4.26
C ALA A 540 14.68 68.06 4.75
N VAL A 541 13.54 68.76 4.80
CA VAL A 541 12.23 68.17 5.18
C VAL A 541 11.83 67.06 4.21
N THR A 542 11.92 67.30 2.90
CA THR A 542 11.59 66.28 1.87
C THR A 542 12.46 65.03 2.01
N THR A 543 13.71 65.19 2.43
CA THR A 543 14.64 64.07 2.61
C THR A 543 14.36 63.29 3.88
N VAL A 544 13.99 63.96 4.98
CA VAL A 544 13.53 63.28 6.21
C VAL A 544 12.21 62.54 6.00
N LEU A 545 11.27 63.11 5.26
CA LEU A 545 10.02 62.44 4.90
C LEU A 545 10.29 61.11 4.18
N LYS A 546 11.12 61.16 3.13
CA LYS A 546 11.55 59.94 2.40
C LYS A 546 12.29 58.96 3.30
N LEU A 547 13.13 59.44 4.22
CA LEU A 547 13.86 58.59 5.15
C LEU A 547 12.91 57.88 6.12
N VAL A 548 11.91 58.59 6.64
CA VAL A 548 10.90 58.04 7.56
C VAL A 548 10.06 56.98 6.86
N GLU A 549 9.60 57.22 5.64
CA GLU A 549 8.86 56.20 4.86
C GLU A 549 9.69 54.95 4.57
N LEU A 550 10.98 55.12 4.22
CA LEU A 550 11.90 54.01 3.98
C LEU A 550 12.19 53.22 5.26
N VAL A 551 12.34 53.88 6.40
CA VAL A 551 12.55 53.22 7.69
C VAL A 551 11.27 52.53 8.17
N LYS A 552 10.09 53.13 7.97
CA LYS A 552 8.79 52.49 8.25
C LYS A 552 8.59 51.22 7.41
N SER A 553 8.84 51.31 6.11
CA SER A 553 8.76 50.17 5.19
C SER A 553 9.80 49.10 5.52
N GLY A 554 11.02 49.53 5.87
CA GLY A 554 12.08 48.66 6.37
C GLY A 554 11.69 47.95 7.66
N ALA A 555 11.10 48.65 8.63
CA ALA A 555 10.61 48.08 9.88
C ALA A 555 9.44 47.10 9.64
N ALA A 556 8.51 47.42 8.74
CA ALA A 556 7.41 46.54 8.36
C ALA A 556 7.88 45.22 7.71
N SER A 557 9.09 45.21 7.14
CA SER A 557 9.73 44.00 6.60
C SER A 557 10.39 43.10 7.66
N LEU A 558 10.45 43.54 8.92
CA LEU A 558 11.03 42.80 10.05
C LEU A 558 9.93 42.08 10.84
N ASP A 559 10.25 40.94 11.46
CA ASP A 559 9.29 40.16 12.26
C ASP A 559 9.40 40.42 13.78
N ASP A 560 10.51 41.02 14.24
CA ASP A 560 10.78 41.28 15.65
C ASP A 560 10.33 42.69 16.08
N ARG A 561 9.33 42.74 16.96
CA ARG A 561 8.74 43.98 17.50
C ARG A 561 9.76 44.86 18.23
N GLU A 562 10.67 44.28 18.99
CA GLU A 562 11.66 45.05 19.75
C GLU A 562 12.64 45.74 18.79
N VAL A 563 12.97 45.05 17.69
CA VAL A 563 13.84 45.58 16.63
C VAL A 563 13.11 46.63 15.79
N GLN A 564 11.83 46.41 15.45
CA GLN A 564 10.98 47.40 14.78
C GLN A 564 10.91 48.71 15.56
N ILE A 565 10.62 48.63 16.86
CA ILE A 565 10.55 49.80 17.75
C ILE A 565 11.92 50.50 17.82
N LYS A 566 13.03 49.75 17.94
CA LYS A 566 14.38 50.34 17.92
C LYS A 566 14.68 51.10 16.63
N LEU A 567 14.21 50.61 15.48
CA LEU A 567 14.41 51.26 14.17
C LEU A 567 13.56 52.54 14.04
N ILE A 568 12.29 52.48 14.46
CA ILE A 568 11.33 53.58 14.42
C ILE A 568 11.73 54.70 15.39
N THR A 569 12.17 54.36 16.61
CA THR A 569 12.69 55.34 17.58
C THR A 569 13.94 56.05 17.04
N ALA A 570 14.84 55.33 16.38
CA ALA A 570 16.06 55.92 15.82
C ALA A 570 15.78 56.93 14.69
N VAL A 571 14.74 56.72 13.85
CA VAL A 571 14.37 57.72 12.83
C VAL A 571 13.53 58.87 13.42
N LYS A 572 12.78 58.62 14.49
CA LYS A 572 12.10 59.67 15.27
C LYS A 572 13.10 60.67 15.85
N ASP A 573 14.20 60.19 16.43
CA ASP A 573 15.27 61.05 16.96
C ASP A 573 15.91 61.92 15.85
N VAL A 574 16.01 61.39 14.62
CA VAL A 574 16.50 62.15 13.45
C VAL A 574 15.49 63.22 13.03
N ALA A 575 14.20 62.90 12.97
CA ALA A 575 13.15 63.85 12.59
C ALA A 575 13.01 64.98 13.62
N SER A 576 13.04 64.65 14.92
CA SER A 576 12.98 65.62 16.02
C SER A 576 14.16 66.60 15.98
N SER A 577 15.39 66.08 15.83
CA SER A 577 16.58 66.93 15.74
C SER A 577 16.61 67.82 14.49
N LEU A 578 16.01 67.38 13.38
CA LEU A 578 15.87 68.26 12.22
C LEU A 578 14.87 69.38 12.50
N GLY A 579 13.75 69.10 13.17
CA GLY A 579 12.76 70.10 13.56
C GLY A 579 13.36 71.19 14.45
N GLU A 580 14.15 70.79 15.45
CA GLU A 580 14.87 71.73 16.33
C GLU A 580 15.92 72.56 15.59
N LEU A 581 16.59 71.97 14.59
CA LEU A 581 17.57 72.65 13.75
C LEU A 581 16.91 73.69 12.83
N ILE A 582 15.80 73.31 12.17
CA ILE A 582 15.04 74.22 11.29
C ILE A 582 14.49 75.40 12.08
N LYS A 583 13.85 75.13 13.23
CA LYS A 583 13.40 76.20 14.15
C LYS A 583 14.56 77.11 14.57
N GLY A 584 15.71 76.50 14.88
CA GLY A 584 16.96 77.23 15.12
C GLY A 584 17.40 78.11 13.94
N CYS A 585 17.24 77.70 12.69
CA CYS A 585 17.64 78.54 11.55
C CYS A 585 16.82 79.84 11.42
N PHE A 586 15.57 79.85 11.89
CA PHE A 586 14.65 81.00 11.73
C PHE A 586 14.57 81.90 12.98
N GLU A 587 14.89 81.40 14.18
CA GLU A 587 14.81 82.15 15.46
C GLU A 587 16.03 83.06 15.78
N THR A 588 16.96 83.28 14.85
CA THR A 588 18.22 84.06 15.03
C THR A 588 19.13 83.64 16.22
N PRO A 589 19.56 82.36 16.33
CA PRO A 589 20.53 81.92 17.34
C PRO A 589 21.98 82.22 16.93
N SER A 590 22.91 82.06 17.89
CA SER A 590 24.34 82.15 17.61
C SER A 590 24.78 81.03 16.63
N MET A 591 25.73 81.32 15.74
CA MET A 591 26.26 80.32 14.79
C MET A 591 26.87 79.10 15.47
N ASP A 592 27.32 79.22 16.72
CA ASP A 592 27.86 78.10 17.49
C ASP A 592 26.73 77.19 18.00
N GLU A 593 25.60 77.76 18.43
CA GLU A 593 24.41 77.00 18.83
C GLU A 593 23.78 76.25 17.65
N LEU A 594 23.78 76.84 16.46
CA LEU A 594 23.28 76.17 15.24
C LEU A 594 24.18 74.99 14.82
N LYS A 595 25.51 75.14 14.98
CA LYS A 595 26.46 74.05 14.74
C LYS A 595 26.29 72.91 15.74
N ASP A 596 25.99 73.22 17.00
CA ASP A 596 25.72 72.21 18.02
C ASP A 596 24.44 71.43 17.71
N LYS A 597 23.34 72.10 17.31
CA LYS A 597 22.11 71.44 16.86
C LYS A 597 22.34 70.56 15.61
N ALA A 598 23.14 71.04 14.65
CA ALA A 598 23.51 70.25 13.47
C ALA A 598 24.37 69.02 13.83
N LYS A 599 25.24 69.13 14.83
CA LYS A 599 26.05 68.01 15.34
C LYS A 599 25.20 66.94 16.03
N VAL A 600 24.15 67.35 16.76
CA VAL A 600 23.16 66.43 17.35
C VAL A 600 22.44 65.65 16.25
N LEU A 601 21.97 66.32 15.20
CA LEU A 601 21.32 65.66 14.05
C LEU A 601 22.25 64.63 13.38
N VAL A 602 23.50 64.99 13.09
CA VAL A 602 24.48 64.05 12.48
C VAL A 602 24.78 62.86 13.41
N THR A 603 24.78 63.08 14.73
CA THR A 603 24.96 62.01 15.73
C THR A 603 23.77 61.05 15.70
N ASN A 604 22.54 61.56 15.64
CA ASN A 604 21.33 60.74 15.56
C ASN A 604 21.25 59.95 14.24
N VAL A 605 21.64 60.56 13.11
CA VAL A 605 21.77 59.83 11.83
C VAL A 605 22.80 58.71 11.92
N THR A 606 23.92 58.94 12.62
CA THR A 606 24.95 57.90 12.84
C THR A 606 24.42 56.76 13.70
N SER A 607 23.65 57.06 14.74
CA SER A 607 22.99 56.06 15.60
C SER A 607 21.98 55.23 14.81
N LEU A 608 21.17 55.85 13.95
CA LEU A 608 20.27 55.14 13.02
C LEU A 608 21.02 54.18 12.09
N LEU A 609 22.17 54.60 11.53
CA LEU A 609 22.97 53.71 10.68
C LEU A 609 23.57 52.54 11.45
N LYS A 610 23.93 52.73 12.74
CA LYS A 610 24.40 51.63 13.62
C LYS A 610 23.28 50.65 13.94
N THR A 611 22.07 51.12 14.23
CA THR A 611 20.93 50.23 14.48
C THR A 611 20.58 49.44 13.23
N VAL A 612 20.48 50.08 12.07
CA VAL A 612 20.26 49.42 10.76
C VAL A 612 21.31 48.33 10.48
N LYS A 613 22.59 48.58 10.79
CA LYS A 613 23.66 47.58 10.62
C LYS A 613 23.53 46.40 11.59
N SER A 614 23.23 46.67 12.86
CA SER A 614 23.03 45.63 13.87
C SER A 614 21.88 44.67 13.49
N VAL A 615 20.82 45.19 12.89
CA VAL A 615 19.68 44.39 12.42
C VAL A 615 20.06 43.46 11.26
N ASP A 616 20.95 43.90 10.38
CA ASP A 616 21.46 43.10 9.26
C ASP A 616 22.42 41.99 9.72
N ASP A 617 23.29 42.32 10.68
CA ASP A 617 24.26 41.38 11.27
C ASP A 617 23.56 40.22 12.04
N GLU A 618 22.45 40.49 12.75
CA GLU A 618 21.67 39.44 13.42
C GLU A 618 20.96 38.51 12.42
N ARG A 619 20.52 39.04 11.27
CA ARG A 619 19.82 38.26 10.23
C ARG A 619 20.76 37.32 9.48
N THR A 620 21.97 37.77 9.15
CA THR A 620 22.97 36.97 8.42
C THR A 620 23.55 35.83 9.27
N LYS A 621 23.58 35.98 10.60
CA LYS A 621 24.15 34.97 11.52
C LYS A 621 23.41 33.63 11.49
N ASN A 622 22.08 33.62 11.37
CA ASN A 622 21.30 32.37 11.34
C ASN A 622 21.46 31.63 10.01
N THR A 623 21.52 32.36 8.89
CA THR A 623 21.79 31.81 7.56
C THR A 623 23.17 31.15 7.52
N ASN A 624 24.20 31.82 8.06
CA ASN A 624 25.56 31.29 8.09
C ASN A 624 25.70 29.98 8.91
N VAL A 625 24.94 29.83 10.01
CA VAL A 625 24.98 28.60 10.82
C VAL A 625 24.32 27.42 10.09
N MET A 626 23.23 27.68 9.38
CA MET A 626 22.55 26.67 8.56
C MET A 626 23.43 26.23 7.37
N GLU A 627 24.04 27.18 6.65
CA GLU A 627 24.98 26.89 5.54
C GLU A 627 26.18 26.07 6.04
N SER A 628 26.79 26.48 7.16
CA SER A 628 27.89 25.73 7.77
C SER A 628 27.49 24.31 8.19
N THR A 629 26.24 24.10 8.60
CA THR A 629 25.72 22.78 8.99
C THR A 629 25.51 21.87 7.78
N VAL A 630 24.97 22.42 6.69
CA VAL A 630 24.81 21.71 5.41
C VAL A 630 26.17 21.25 4.86
N GLU A 631 27.20 22.11 4.89
CA GLU A 631 28.57 21.74 4.49
C GLU A 631 29.18 20.63 5.36
N LEU A 632 28.85 20.59 6.66
CA LEU A 632 29.35 19.57 7.57
C LEU A 632 28.69 18.21 7.33
N ILE A 633 27.38 18.18 7.04
CA ILE A 633 26.67 16.96 6.64
C ILE A 633 27.24 16.42 5.33
N GLU A 634 27.57 17.30 4.38
CA GLU A 634 28.22 16.91 3.12
C GLU A 634 29.61 16.28 3.34
N LYS A 635 30.40 16.81 4.27
CA LYS A 635 31.68 16.18 4.67
C LYS A 635 31.48 14.83 5.34
N ASP A 636 30.43 14.65 6.13
CA ASP A 636 30.14 13.38 6.80
C ASP A 636 29.65 12.32 5.79
N LEU A 637 28.87 12.72 4.77
CA LEU A 637 28.50 11.88 3.62
C LEU A 637 29.74 11.40 2.84
N GLN A 638 30.70 12.29 2.56
CA GLN A 638 31.95 11.95 1.86
C GLN A 638 32.87 11.01 2.67
N ARG A 639 32.79 11.02 4.01
CA ARG A 639 33.53 10.07 4.85
C ARG A 639 32.85 8.70 4.91
N ASN A 640 31.55 8.62 4.62
CA ASN A 640 30.76 7.41 4.77
C ASN A 640 30.83 6.52 3.53
N HIS A 641 32.02 6.03 3.19
CA HIS A 641 32.22 5.14 2.03
C HIS A 641 32.35 3.65 2.39
N ASN A 642 32.83 3.30 3.58
CA ASN A 642 33.17 1.92 3.94
C ASN A 642 32.51 1.47 5.26
N VAL A 643 32.16 0.17 5.34
CA VAL A 643 31.78 -0.51 6.58
C VAL A 643 32.94 -0.43 7.57
N SER A 644 32.64 -0.04 8.81
CA SER A 644 33.63 0.09 9.89
C SER A 644 33.69 -1.18 10.75
N ASN A 645 34.74 -1.34 11.54
CA ASN A 645 34.89 -2.48 12.46
C ASN A 645 34.11 -2.33 13.79
N TYR A 646 33.25 -1.32 13.92
CA TYR A 646 32.50 -1.08 15.15
C TYR A 646 31.29 -2.04 15.26
N GLU A 647 31.07 -2.59 16.45
CA GLU A 647 29.86 -3.35 16.77
C GLU A 647 28.70 -2.37 16.99
N THR A 648 27.66 -2.49 16.18
CA THR A 648 26.43 -1.68 16.30
C THR A 648 25.24 -2.63 16.32
N THR A 649 24.28 -2.38 17.23
CA THR A 649 23.04 -3.17 17.32
C THR A 649 21.97 -2.61 16.38
N THR A 650 21.17 -3.50 15.76
CA THR A 650 20.04 -3.12 14.89
C THR A 650 19.03 -2.21 15.62
N GLU A 651 18.84 -2.41 16.92
CA GLU A 651 18.01 -1.57 17.78
C GLU A 651 18.52 -0.12 17.87
N SER A 652 19.83 0.09 18.01
CA SER A 652 20.44 1.44 18.05
C SER A 652 20.31 2.17 16.71
N LEU A 653 20.33 1.43 15.60
CA LEU A 653 20.14 1.95 14.25
C LEU A 653 18.69 2.38 14.02
N ILE A 654 17.71 1.57 14.45
CA ILE A 654 16.29 1.92 14.40
C ILE A 654 15.99 3.15 15.27
N GLN A 655 16.60 3.22 16.46
CA GLN A 655 16.45 4.39 17.35
C GLN A 655 17.03 5.65 16.72
N SER A 656 18.20 5.56 16.09
CA SER A 656 18.83 6.68 15.38
C SER A 656 17.97 7.14 14.18
N ALA A 657 17.38 6.20 13.43
CA ALA A 657 16.46 6.50 12.32
C ALA A 657 15.18 7.21 12.80
N LYS A 658 14.57 6.73 13.90
CA LYS A 658 13.39 7.38 14.51
C LYS A 658 13.70 8.78 15.04
N CYS A 659 14.91 9.00 15.55
CA CYS A 659 15.36 10.31 16.02
C CYS A 659 15.38 11.35 14.87
N ILE A 660 15.67 10.93 13.63
CA ILE A 660 15.59 11.83 12.45
C ILE A 660 14.15 12.31 12.20
N ASP A 661 13.16 11.42 12.24
CA ASP A 661 11.75 11.81 12.06
C ASP A 661 11.27 12.76 13.17
N GLU A 662 11.67 12.51 14.41
CA GLU A 662 11.34 13.38 15.56
C GLU A 662 12.00 14.76 15.43
N THR A 663 13.28 14.79 15.03
CA THR A 663 14.02 16.04 14.82
C THR A 663 13.45 16.84 13.65
N THR A 664 12.99 16.17 12.58
CA THR A 664 12.32 16.79 11.43
C THR A 664 11.00 17.45 11.86
N LYS A 665 10.18 16.75 12.65
CA LYS A 665 8.92 17.30 13.18
C LYS A 665 9.14 18.48 14.13
N ASN A 666 10.11 18.36 15.04
CA ASN A 666 10.47 19.46 15.94
C ASN A 666 10.98 20.67 15.16
N MET A 667 11.77 20.45 14.11
CA MET A 667 12.25 21.52 13.24
C MET A 667 11.11 22.20 12.49
N LEU A 668 10.14 21.45 11.96
CA LEU A 668 8.94 22.02 11.34
C LEU A 668 8.14 22.89 12.33
N ASP A 669 7.93 22.41 13.56
CA ASP A 669 7.18 23.16 14.57
C ASP A 669 7.90 24.46 14.98
N ILE A 670 9.23 24.39 15.14
CA ILE A 670 10.08 25.55 15.43
C ILE A 670 10.10 26.53 14.25
N VAL A 671 10.14 26.04 13.01
CA VAL A 671 10.08 26.89 11.80
C VAL A 671 8.69 27.55 11.66
N TYR A 672 7.62 26.89 12.10
CA TYR A 672 6.26 27.43 12.02
C TYR A 672 5.84 28.31 13.21
N LYS A 673 6.45 28.15 14.40
CA LYS A 673 6.01 28.80 15.65
C LYS A 673 7.12 29.47 16.47
N GLY A 674 8.39 29.17 16.19
CA GLY A 674 9.52 29.45 17.09
C GLY A 674 10.28 30.74 16.82
N LYS A 675 11.08 31.17 17.81
CA LYS A 675 11.99 32.32 17.68
C LYS A 675 13.23 31.93 16.87
N PRO A 676 13.90 32.87 16.20
CA PRO A 676 15.11 32.58 15.39
C PRO A 676 16.25 31.89 16.16
N ASN A 677 16.35 32.08 17.49
CA ASN A 677 17.34 31.39 18.33
C ASN A 677 17.04 29.89 18.52
N ASP A 678 15.77 29.49 18.46
CA ASP A 678 15.34 28.10 18.61
C ASP A 678 15.65 27.31 17.34
N VAL A 679 15.51 27.94 16.17
CA VAL A 679 15.89 27.38 14.86
C VAL A 679 17.37 26.99 14.86
N ARG A 680 18.24 27.88 15.35
CA ARG A 680 19.69 27.63 15.40
C ARG A 680 20.07 26.40 16.25
N ASN A 681 19.45 26.25 17.42
CA ASN A 681 19.73 25.11 18.30
C ASN A 681 19.21 23.80 17.67
N ALA A 682 18.02 23.83 17.06
CA ALA A 682 17.43 22.69 16.38
C ALA A 682 18.29 22.19 15.19
N VAL A 683 18.93 23.11 14.47
CA VAL A 683 19.84 22.78 13.35
C VAL A 683 21.12 22.08 13.81
N GLN A 684 21.64 22.49 14.98
CA GLN A 684 22.79 21.83 15.56
C GLN A 684 22.44 20.44 16.09
N GLU A 685 21.26 20.29 16.69
CA GLU A 685 20.73 19.01 17.15
C GLU A 685 20.47 18.06 15.97
N SER A 686 19.88 18.55 14.88
CA SER A 686 19.65 17.74 13.68
C SER A 686 20.91 17.20 13.04
N ARG A 687 21.99 17.98 13.05
CA ARG A 687 23.30 17.50 12.58
C ARG A 687 23.81 16.32 13.42
N LYS A 688 23.66 16.40 14.74
CA LYS A 688 24.08 15.34 15.65
C LYS A 688 23.33 14.04 15.34
N SER A 689 22.00 14.12 15.18
CA SER A 689 21.17 12.96 14.83
C SER A 689 21.58 12.34 13.48
N VAL A 690 21.88 13.15 12.46
CA VAL A 690 22.37 12.65 11.16
C VAL A 690 23.74 11.98 11.27
N SER A 691 24.65 12.55 12.06
CA SER A 691 26.00 11.98 12.27
C SER A 691 25.94 10.64 13.03
N GLU A 692 25.07 10.55 14.04
CA GLU A 692 24.80 9.31 14.79
C GLU A 692 24.20 8.23 13.89
N LEU A 693 23.22 8.58 13.04
CA LEU A 693 22.66 7.66 12.05
C LEU A 693 23.72 7.13 11.08
N LEU A 694 24.51 8.03 10.48
CA LEU A 694 25.55 7.68 9.52
C LEU A 694 26.61 6.77 10.14
N THR A 695 26.97 7.00 11.41
CA THR A 695 27.88 6.13 12.16
C THR A 695 27.25 4.78 12.45
N ALA A 696 25.97 4.74 12.85
CA ALA A 696 25.25 3.50 13.11
C ALA A 696 25.12 2.63 11.85
N CYS A 697 24.96 3.24 10.66
CA CYS A 697 24.94 2.52 9.39
C CYS A 697 26.28 1.82 9.06
N GLN A 698 27.40 2.22 9.68
CA GLN A 698 28.74 1.65 9.45
C GLN A 698 29.05 0.40 10.29
N GLY A 699 28.07 -0.17 11.00
CA GLY A 699 28.27 -1.34 11.84
C GLY A 699 28.78 -2.58 11.06
N LYS A 700 29.65 -3.36 11.70
CA LYS A 700 30.35 -4.52 11.12
C LYS A 700 29.43 -5.61 10.53
N ASN A 701 28.21 -5.73 11.02
CA ASN A 701 27.24 -6.76 10.62
C ASN A 701 26.16 -6.25 9.63
N LEU A 702 26.30 -5.01 9.14
CA LEU A 702 25.32 -4.35 8.29
C LEU A 702 25.73 -4.41 6.81
N ASN A 703 24.74 -4.58 5.94
CA ASN A 703 24.94 -4.74 4.50
C ASN A 703 25.18 -3.38 3.82
N GLU A 704 25.83 -3.39 2.65
CA GLU A 704 26.10 -2.18 1.83
C GLU A 704 24.81 -1.41 1.47
N LYS A 705 23.67 -2.09 1.40
CA LYS A 705 22.35 -1.47 1.20
C LYS A 705 21.86 -0.64 2.38
N VAL A 706 22.20 -1.03 3.62
CA VAL A 706 21.88 -0.26 4.83
C VAL A 706 22.71 1.03 4.85
N LEU A 707 23.97 0.94 4.41
CA LEU A 707 24.83 2.11 4.19
C LEU A 707 24.27 3.03 3.11
N ASP A 708 23.82 2.48 1.98
CA ASP A 708 23.23 3.28 0.90
C ASP A 708 21.92 3.95 1.31
N ALA A 709 21.02 3.22 1.96
CA ALA A 709 19.78 3.78 2.51
C ALA A 709 20.06 4.86 3.56
N GLY A 710 21.05 4.68 4.43
CA GLY A 710 21.51 5.71 5.38
C GLY A 710 22.05 6.96 4.69
N ARG A 711 22.79 6.81 3.59
CA ARG A 711 23.24 7.94 2.75
C ARG A 711 22.08 8.67 2.10
N GLN A 712 21.09 7.94 1.57
CA GLN A 712 19.88 8.53 0.98
C GLN A 712 19.09 9.36 2.01
N VAL A 713 18.96 8.87 3.26
CA VAL A 713 18.31 9.63 4.34
C VAL A 713 19.07 10.93 4.64
N ALA A 714 20.40 10.87 4.71
CA ALA A 714 21.22 12.05 4.97
C ALA A 714 21.20 13.08 3.82
N GLU A 715 21.14 12.64 2.55
CA GLU A 715 20.99 13.53 1.39
C GLU A 715 19.60 14.19 1.33
N GLU A 716 18.54 13.46 1.64
CA GLU A 716 17.20 14.05 1.71
C GLU A 716 17.10 15.03 2.90
N PHE A 717 17.77 14.73 4.02
CA PHE A 717 17.88 15.64 5.16
C PHE A 717 18.65 16.92 4.81
N LYS A 718 19.72 16.81 4.01
CA LYS A 718 20.45 17.95 3.46
C LYS A 718 19.52 18.82 2.61
N THR A 719 18.76 18.20 1.72
CA THR A 719 17.77 18.88 0.86
C THR A 719 16.69 19.59 1.69
N PHE A 720 16.24 18.97 2.79
CA PHE A 720 15.33 19.58 3.76
C PHE A 720 15.92 20.85 4.39
N LEU A 721 17.15 20.80 4.89
CA LEU A 721 17.83 21.98 5.47
C LEU A 721 18.06 23.09 4.43
N SER A 722 18.46 22.74 3.20
CA SER A 722 18.62 23.71 2.10
C SER A 722 17.30 24.37 1.72
N THR A 723 16.19 23.61 1.74
CA THR A 723 14.85 24.14 1.49
C THR A 723 14.42 25.12 2.57
N ILE A 724 14.73 24.85 3.85
CA ILE A 724 14.50 25.80 4.96
C ILE A 724 15.33 27.06 4.78
N LEU A 725 16.58 26.92 4.31
CA LEU A 725 17.53 28.01 4.11
C LEU A 725 17.05 29.01 3.05
N GLU A 726 16.62 28.50 1.89
CA GLU A 726 16.06 29.31 0.81
C GLU A 726 14.77 30.03 1.21
N ASN A 727 14.00 29.45 2.13
CA ASN A 727 12.64 29.88 2.47
C ASN A 727 12.48 30.59 3.83
N SER A 728 13.57 30.84 4.56
CA SER A 728 13.60 31.51 5.87
C SER A 728 13.06 32.96 5.91
N LYS A 729 12.49 33.48 4.82
CA LYS A 729 12.12 34.89 4.66
C LYS A 729 10.63 35.22 4.78
N ARG A 730 9.74 34.21 4.76
CA ARG A 730 8.31 34.21 5.18
C ARG A 730 7.69 32.91 4.65
N PRO A 731 7.10 32.03 5.47
CA PRO A 731 6.49 30.81 4.98
C PRO A 731 5.19 31.14 4.21
N SER A 732 5.29 31.35 2.90
CA SER A 732 4.12 31.42 2.02
C SER A 732 3.37 30.08 2.05
N THR A 733 2.08 30.05 1.70
CA THR A 733 1.30 28.80 1.61
C THR A 733 1.96 27.79 0.66
N THR A 734 2.59 28.28 -0.41
CA THR A 734 3.36 27.49 -1.37
C THR A 734 4.62 26.90 -0.73
N THR A 735 5.33 27.68 0.07
CA THR A 735 6.54 27.27 0.81
C THR A 735 6.24 26.20 1.86
N LYS A 736 5.11 26.33 2.59
CA LYS A 736 4.67 25.31 3.55
C LYS A 736 4.42 23.97 2.87
N ARG A 737 3.81 24.00 1.68
CA ARG A 737 3.56 22.80 0.88
C ARG A 737 4.86 22.12 0.42
N VAL A 738 5.84 22.90 -0.05
CA VAL A 738 7.15 22.36 -0.47
C VAL A 738 7.89 21.74 0.72
N LEU A 739 7.85 22.38 1.89
CA LEU A 739 8.51 21.88 3.09
C LEU A 739 7.83 20.60 3.64
N GLU A 740 6.50 20.52 3.55
CA GLU A 740 5.73 19.32 3.86
C GLU A 740 6.04 18.18 2.86
N GLU A 741 6.15 18.48 1.56
CA GLU A 741 6.52 17.50 0.53
C GLU A 741 7.92 16.92 0.79
N VAL A 742 8.93 17.75 1.08
CA VAL A 742 10.30 17.28 1.36
C VAL A 742 10.34 16.50 2.69
N SER A 743 9.61 16.92 3.72
CA SER A 743 9.49 16.17 4.97
C SER A 743 8.86 14.79 4.77
N GLN A 744 7.85 14.66 3.90
CA GLN A 744 7.23 13.37 3.59
C GLN A 744 8.18 12.44 2.82
N ARG A 745 8.99 12.98 1.89
CA ARG A 745 10.02 12.21 1.20
C ARG A 745 11.07 11.70 2.17
N LEU A 746 11.55 12.55 3.08
CA LEU A 746 12.50 12.18 4.12
C LEU A 746 11.94 11.05 5.00
N SER A 747 10.71 11.18 5.52
CA SER A 747 10.09 10.12 6.31
C SER A 747 9.89 8.83 5.52
N SER A 748 9.62 8.90 4.21
CA SER A 748 9.54 7.71 3.35
C SER A 748 10.89 6.99 3.23
N LYS A 749 11.99 7.74 3.11
CA LYS A 749 13.35 7.18 3.09
C LYS A 749 13.78 6.61 4.44
N VAL A 750 13.41 7.27 5.53
CA VAL A 750 13.62 6.75 6.90
C VAL A 750 12.85 5.44 7.10
N HIS A 751 11.59 5.38 6.64
CA HIS A 751 10.79 4.16 6.71
C HIS A 751 11.42 3.02 5.91
N TYR A 752 11.91 3.29 4.69
CA TYR A 752 12.61 2.30 3.87
C TYR A 752 13.85 1.74 4.58
N LEU A 753 14.66 2.59 5.22
CA LEU A 753 15.80 2.15 6.04
C LEU A 753 15.35 1.24 7.18
N ILE A 754 14.29 1.62 7.92
CA ILE A 754 13.75 0.81 9.02
C ILE A 754 13.27 -0.55 8.50
N THR A 755 12.54 -0.60 7.38
CA THR A 755 12.06 -1.85 6.80
C THR A 755 13.20 -2.80 6.43
N ILE A 756 14.30 -2.29 5.86
CA ILE A 756 15.48 -3.12 5.56
C ILE A 756 16.08 -3.70 6.84
N VAL A 757 16.21 -2.89 7.89
CA VAL A 757 16.82 -3.30 9.15
C VAL A 757 15.93 -4.33 9.89
N GLU A 758 14.62 -4.11 9.92
CA GLU A 758 13.65 -5.05 10.50
C GLU A 758 13.63 -6.38 9.74
N HIS A 759 13.79 -6.35 8.41
CA HIS A 759 13.86 -7.56 7.61
C HIS A 759 15.13 -8.37 7.94
N ILE A 760 16.29 -7.72 8.09
CA ILE A 760 17.54 -8.37 8.49
C ILE A 760 17.38 -9.06 9.86
N GLU A 761 16.80 -8.35 10.85
CA GLU A 761 16.57 -8.88 12.19
C GLU A 761 15.61 -10.08 12.19
N THR A 762 14.52 -9.99 11.42
CA THR A 762 13.53 -11.07 11.28
C THR A 762 14.19 -12.34 10.74
N ILE A 763 15.08 -12.20 9.76
CA ILE A 763 15.72 -13.34 9.17
C ILE A 763 16.75 -13.98 10.12
N GLU A 764 17.60 -13.18 10.77
CA GLU A 764 18.55 -13.69 11.78
C GLU A 764 17.82 -14.46 12.88
N TYR A 765 16.69 -13.92 13.35
CA TYR A 765 15.84 -14.57 14.34
C TYR A 765 15.37 -15.96 13.87
N HIS A 766 14.84 -16.08 12.65
CA HIS A 766 14.33 -17.34 12.12
C HIS A 766 15.40 -18.41 11.90
N LEU A 767 16.61 -18.03 11.45
CA LEU A 767 17.71 -18.97 11.30
C LEU A 767 18.27 -19.43 12.65
N LEU A 768 18.36 -18.50 13.61
CA LEU A 768 18.83 -18.83 14.96
C LEU A 768 17.81 -19.74 15.68
N ASP A 769 16.52 -19.48 15.55
CA ASP A 769 15.44 -20.32 16.08
C ASP A 769 15.45 -21.73 15.49
N SER A 770 15.69 -21.85 14.18
CA SER A 770 15.85 -23.15 13.52
C SER A 770 17.02 -23.94 14.10
N ALA A 771 18.15 -23.28 14.41
CA ALA A 771 19.31 -23.93 15.01
C ALA A 771 19.07 -24.32 16.49
N THR A 772 18.42 -23.46 17.29
CA THR A 772 18.10 -23.75 18.70
C THR A 772 17.06 -24.86 18.84
N SER A 773 16.10 -24.94 17.91
CA SER A 773 15.11 -26.01 17.82
C SER A 773 15.78 -27.37 17.59
N ILE A 774 16.75 -27.44 16.66
CA ILE A 774 17.56 -28.65 16.44
C ILE A 774 18.35 -29.01 17.71
N ASP A 775 19.05 -28.06 18.34
CA ASP A 775 19.81 -28.29 19.58
C ASP A 775 18.91 -28.83 20.71
N THR A 776 17.67 -28.35 20.80
CA THR A 776 16.68 -28.80 21.80
C THR A 776 16.21 -30.23 21.52
N ALA A 777 16.00 -30.58 20.25
CA ALA A 777 15.64 -31.93 19.84
C ALA A 777 16.76 -32.94 20.14
N VAL A 778 18.02 -32.53 19.95
CA VAL A 778 19.20 -33.36 20.29
C VAL A 778 19.31 -33.61 21.79
N LYS A 779 19.13 -32.58 22.62
CA LYS A 779 19.16 -32.74 24.09
C LYS A 779 18.07 -33.70 24.59
N LYS A 780 16.93 -33.77 23.92
CA LYS A 780 15.87 -34.76 24.24
C LYS A 780 16.29 -36.19 23.93
N LEU A 781 17.14 -36.42 22.92
CA LEU A 781 17.69 -37.75 22.63
C LEU A 781 18.65 -38.26 23.70
N ASP A 782 19.36 -37.37 24.42
CA ASP A 782 20.26 -37.76 25.51
C ASP A 782 19.54 -38.34 26.73
N THR A 783 18.24 -38.06 26.87
CA THR A 783 17.41 -38.57 27.98
C THR A 783 16.82 -39.95 27.74
N ILE A 784 16.90 -40.47 26.51
CA ILE A 784 16.31 -41.76 26.15
C ILE A 784 17.33 -42.87 26.45
N GLN A 785 16.97 -43.79 27.36
CA GLN A 785 17.75 -45.00 27.62
C GLN A 785 17.23 -46.17 26.75
N PRO A 786 18.12 -47.03 26.24
CA PRO A 786 17.73 -48.24 25.51
C PRO A 786 16.96 -49.22 26.42
N ARG A 787 16.06 -50.01 25.82
CA ARG A 787 15.17 -50.95 26.54
C ARG A 787 15.95 -51.97 27.40
N PRO A 788 15.55 -52.22 28.66
CA PRO A 788 16.03 -53.40 29.40
C PRO A 788 15.27 -54.65 28.91
N TYR A 789 15.98 -55.60 28.29
CA TYR A 789 15.42 -56.90 27.88
C TYR A 789 15.41 -57.89 29.05
N GLU A 790 14.25 -58.49 29.37
CA GLU A 790 14.10 -59.46 30.46
C GLU A 790 14.44 -60.92 30.09
N PHE A 791 14.87 -61.21 28.85
CA PHE A 791 15.29 -62.55 28.45
C PHE A 791 16.71 -62.56 27.87
N LYS A 792 17.52 -63.52 28.32
CA LYS A 792 18.90 -63.77 27.84
C LYS A 792 18.90 -64.07 26.34
N VAL A 793 19.00 -63.04 25.51
CA VAL A 793 19.46 -63.13 24.11
C VAL A 793 20.52 -62.06 23.89
N ASP A 794 21.76 -62.53 23.84
CA ASP A 794 22.98 -62.06 23.18
C ASP A 794 23.33 -60.55 23.11
N GLU A 795 24.59 -60.23 23.45
CA GLU A 795 25.22 -58.90 23.52
C GLU A 795 25.29 -58.11 22.20
N SER A 796 24.70 -58.62 21.11
CA SER A 796 24.77 -58.02 19.77
C SER A 796 23.66 -57.01 19.48
N CYS A 797 22.52 -57.09 20.18
CA CYS A 797 21.36 -56.21 19.93
C CYS A 797 21.57 -54.78 20.44
N TRP A 798 22.11 -54.62 21.66
CA TRP A 798 22.33 -53.29 22.27
C TRP A 798 23.36 -52.44 21.52
N LYS A 799 24.38 -53.08 20.91
CA LYS A 799 25.37 -52.39 20.08
C LYS A 799 24.77 -51.75 18.82
N SER A 800 23.65 -52.27 18.32
CA SER A 800 23.04 -51.78 17.07
C SER A 800 22.27 -50.48 17.32
N ASP A 801 21.47 -50.44 18.38
CA ASP A 801 20.68 -49.26 18.77
C ASP A 801 21.56 -48.09 19.24
N GLU A 802 22.64 -48.40 19.96
CA GLU A 802 23.61 -47.40 20.42
C GLU A 802 24.37 -46.75 19.24
N VAL A 803 24.76 -47.55 18.24
CA VAL A 803 25.41 -47.07 17.02
C VAL A 803 24.46 -46.22 16.17
N ILE A 804 23.17 -46.58 16.10
CA ILE A 804 22.15 -45.79 15.41
C ILE A 804 21.93 -44.45 16.12
N LEU A 805 21.80 -44.46 17.45
CA LEU A 805 21.59 -43.25 18.25
C LEU A 805 22.76 -42.27 18.11
N GLU A 806 24.00 -42.75 18.20
CA GLU A 806 25.20 -41.92 18.05
C GLU A 806 25.31 -41.32 16.63
N ALA A 807 24.95 -42.11 15.62
CA ALA A 807 24.98 -41.66 14.23
C ALA A 807 23.88 -40.60 13.94
N VAL A 808 22.70 -40.70 14.56
CA VAL A 808 21.64 -39.67 14.47
C VAL A 808 22.03 -38.38 15.20
N LYS A 809 22.67 -38.48 16.38
CA LYS A 809 23.23 -37.32 17.10
C LYS A 809 24.27 -36.59 16.25
N SER A 810 25.11 -37.33 15.54
CA SER A 810 26.11 -36.77 14.62
C SER A 810 25.47 -35.95 13.48
N ILE A 811 24.38 -36.44 12.87
CA ILE A 811 23.64 -35.69 11.83
C ILE A 811 23.01 -34.42 12.40
N ALA A 812 22.39 -34.52 13.58
CA ALA A 812 21.71 -33.37 14.17
C ALA A 812 22.70 -32.26 14.60
N ALA A 813 23.87 -32.63 15.14
CA ALA A 813 24.94 -31.68 15.41
C ALA A 813 25.49 -31.03 14.12
N ALA A 814 25.69 -31.82 13.06
CA ALA A 814 26.16 -31.32 11.77
C ALA A 814 25.15 -30.38 11.09
N THR A 815 23.85 -30.68 11.17
CA THR A 815 22.79 -29.81 10.61
C THR A 815 22.60 -28.53 11.42
N CYS A 816 22.77 -28.56 12.74
CA CYS A 816 22.82 -27.36 13.58
C CYS A 816 23.98 -26.43 13.20
N ALA A 817 25.20 -26.98 13.02
CA ALA A 817 26.36 -26.21 12.55
C ALA A 817 26.16 -25.65 11.13
N LEU A 818 25.48 -26.40 10.26
CA LEU A 818 25.13 -25.96 8.91
C LEU A 818 24.19 -24.74 8.94
N VAL A 819 23.12 -24.77 9.75
CA VAL A 819 22.17 -23.64 9.87
C VAL A 819 22.86 -22.41 10.46
N LYS A 820 23.73 -22.58 11.47
CA LYS A 820 24.53 -21.48 12.04
C LYS A 820 25.49 -20.86 11.02
N THR A 821 26.12 -21.67 10.18
CA THR A 821 27.00 -21.17 9.09
C THR A 821 26.21 -20.56 7.93
N ALA A 822 24.96 -21.00 7.70
CA ALA A 822 24.07 -20.38 6.72
C ALA A 822 23.65 -18.97 7.14
N SER A 823 23.46 -18.72 8.45
CA SER A 823 23.22 -17.38 8.99
C SER A 823 24.38 -16.44 8.68
N LEU A 824 25.62 -16.88 8.87
CA LEU A 824 26.81 -16.07 8.54
C LEU A 824 26.92 -15.80 7.04
N ALA A 825 26.62 -16.78 6.19
CA ALA A 825 26.63 -16.62 4.74
C ALA A 825 25.53 -15.67 4.25
N GLN A 826 24.40 -15.58 4.95
CA GLN A 826 23.31 -14.69 4.58
C GLN A 826 23.67 -13.20 4.69
N HIS A 827 24.49 -12.82 5.68
CA HIS A 827 24.94 -11.43 5.83
C HIS A 827 25.67 -10.92 4.58
N GLU A 828 26.26 -11.80 3.79
CA GLU A 828 27.01 -11.40 2.59
C GLU A 828 26.13 -11.33 1.33
N ILE A 829 24.92 -11.91 1.34
CA ILE A 829 24.10 -12.14 0.12
C ILE A 829 23.17 -10.95 -0.23
N GLY A 830 23.03 -9.96 0.65
CA GLY A 830 22.16 -8.80 0.39
C GLY A 830 20.66 -9.14 0.39
N VAL A 831 19.82 -8.11 0.51
CA VAL A 831 18.42 -8.25 0.96
C VAL A 831 17.39 -8.55 -0.14
N ASP A 832 17.72 -8.43 -1.43
CA ASP A 832 16.62 -8.13 -2.39
C ASP A 832 15.73 -9.29 -2.85
N GLU A 833 16.21 -10.49 -3.20
CA GLU A 833 15.28 -11.37 -3.97
C GLU A 833 15.59 -12.86 -3.83
N GLY A 834 15.82 -13.29 -2.60
CA GLY A 834 16.18 -14.69 -2.41
C GLY A 834 16.45 -15.21 -1.03
N VAL A 835 16.35 -14.36 0.00
CA VAL A 835 16.67 -14.72 1.38
C VAL A 835 15.59 -15.62 1.98
N ASP A 836 14.32 -15.41 1.61
CA ASP A 836 13.22 -16.33 1.95
C ASP A 836 13.49 -17.77 1.47
N GLY A 837 14.16 -17.94 0.33
CA GLY A 837 14.56 -19.25 -0.17
C GLY A 837 15.63 -19.92 0.69
N LEU A 838 16.56 -19.14 1.24
CA LEU A 838 17.59 -19.64 2.16
C LEU A 838 16.98 -20.01 3.52
N VAL A 839 16.10 -19.15 4.06
CA VAL A 839 15.35 -19.40 5.30
C VAL A 839 14.45 -20.62 5.16
N TYR A 840 13.73 -20.72 4.04
CA TYR A 840 12.88 -21.87 3.75
C TYR A 840 13.70 -23.16 3.67
N ALA A 841 14.83 -23.15 2.96
CA ALA A 841 15.71 -24.31 2.88
C ALA A 841 16.31 -24.69 4.25
N ALA A 842 16.69 -23.71 5.07
CA ALA A 842 17.19 -23.95 6.43
C ALA A 842 16.10 -24.53 7.34
N ARG A 843 14.86 -24.05 7.24
CA ARG A 843 13.71 -24.58 7.97
C ARG A 843 13.37 -26.00 7.52
N MET A 844 13.44 -26.29 6.23
CA MET A 844 13.30 -27.66 5.73
C MET A 844 14.35 -28.61 6.29
N VAL A 845 15.61 -28.16 6.41
CA VAL A 845 16.67 -28.93 7.09
C VAL A 845 16.30 -29.18 8.55
N ALA A 846 15.83 -28.15 9.28
CA ALA A 846 15.42 -28.30 10.68
C ALA A 846 14.25 -29.29 10.86
N THR A 847 13.20 -29.20 10.03
CA THR A 847 12.06 -30.12 10.06
C THR A 847 12.49 -31.55 9.74
N ALA A 848 13.31 -31.75 8.70
CA ALA A 848 13.82 -33.08 8.34
C ALA A 848 14.67 -33.68 9.47
N THR A 849 15.50 -32.87 10.13
CA THR A 849 16.26 -33.31 11.31
C THR A 849 15.34 -33.66 12.47
N HIS A 850 14.23 -32.94 12.67
CA HIS A 850 13.25 -33.28 13.71
C HIS A 850 12.61 -34.65 13.45
N THR A 851 12.14 -34.89 12.22
CA THR A 851 11.57 -36.19 11.84
C THR A 851 12.59 -37.32 12.01
N LEU A 852 13.86 -37.08 11.67
CA LEU A 852 14.93 -38.06 11.91
C LEU A 852 15.11 -38.38 13.41
N VAL A 853 15.10 -37.36 14.25
CA VAL A 853 15.20 -37.50 15.72
C VAL A 853 14.01 -38.27 16.29
N GLU A 854 12.81 -38.05 15.78
CA GLU A 854 11.61 -38.79 16.18
C GLU A 854 11.64 -40.25 15.72
N CYS A 855 12.00 -40.52 14.45
CA CYS A 855 12.15 -41.89 13.98
C CYS A 855 13.21 -42.67 14.79
N ALA A 856 14.30 -42.02 15.19
CA ALA A 856 15.32 -42.63 16.05
C ALA A 856 14.76 -42.99 17.44
N ARG A 857 13.93 -42.12 18.03
CA ARG A 857 13.23 -42.40 19.29
C ARG A 857 12.29 -43.61 19.15
N GLU A 858 11.45 -43.63 18.12
CA GLU A 858 10.49 -44.71 17.92
C GLU A 858 11.16 -46.08 17.66
N ILE A 859 12.33 -46.11 17.03
CA ILE A 859 13.13 -47.33 16.85
C ILE A 859 13.61 -47.86 18.20
N ILE A 860 14.12 -46.98 19.07
CA ILE A 860 14.57 -47.35 20.42
C ILE A 860 13.39 -47.87 21.25
N GLU A 861 12.20 -47.32 21.07
CA GLU A 861 10.95 -47.77 21.70
C GLU A 861 10.34 -49.03 21.06
N GLY A 862 10.72 -49.36 19.82
CA GLY A 862 10.28 -50.56 19.10
C GLY A 862 8.98 -50.43 18.33
N LEU A 863 8.60 -49.19 18.04
CA LEU A 863 7.35 -48.82 17.39
C LEU A 863 7.52 -48.58 15.88
N SER A 864 8.76 -48.57 15.38
CA SER A 864 9.11 -48.15 14.02
C SER A 864 10.18 -49.04 13.40
N SER A 865 10.26 -49.04 12.07
CA SER A 865 11.18 -49.88 11.28
C SER A 865 12.42 -49.11 10.83
N GLU A 866 13.55 -49.78 10.62
CA GLU A 866 14.78 -49.12 10.16
C GLU A 866 14.64 -48.46 8.78
N ASP A 867 13.71 -48.94 7.94
CA ASP A 867 13.37 -48.32 6.64
C ASP A 867 12.87 -46.88 6.78
N LYS A 868 12.09 -46.58 7.84
CA LYS A 868 11.59 -45.22 8.09
C LYS A 868 12.74 -44.28 8.47
N LEU A 869 13.72 -44.77 9.23
CA LEU A 869 14.92 -44.01 9.59
C LEU A 869 15.81 -43.73 8.37
N ILE A 870 15.96 -44.70 7.46
CA ILE A 870 16.69 -44.51 6.20
C ILE A 870 15.99 -43.44 5.34
N SER A 871 14.66 -43.46 5.27
CA SER A 871 13.88 -42.45 4.55
C SER A 871 14.09 -41.04 5.14
N ALA A 872 13.99 -40.90 6.47
CA ALA A 872 14.21 -39.63 7.16
C ALA A 872 15.66 -39.11 6.98
N ALA A 873 16.66 -40.00 7.01
CA ALA A 873 18.05 -39.63 6.77
C ALA A 873 18.25 -39.11 5.34
N ASN A 874 17.71 -39.80 4.33
CA ASN A 874 17.77 -39.35 2.93
C ASN A 874 17.06 -37.99 2.72
N GLN A 875 15.98 -37.74 3.45
CA GLN A 875 15.30 -36.45 3.43
C GLN A 875 16.18 -35.32 3.97
N VAL A 876 16.94 -35.55 5.06
CA VAL A 876 17.93 -34.58 5.58
C VAL A 876 19.01 -34.27 4.56
N ALA A 877 19.56 -35.29 3.87
CA ALA A 877 20.56 -35.07 2.81
C ALA A 877 20.00 -34.29 1.61
N SER A 878 18.74 -34.55 1.23
CA SER A 878 18.06 -33.81 0.16
C SER A 878 17.87 -32.33 0.51
N CYS A 879 17.33 -32.04 1.70
CA CYS A 879 17.13 -30.67 2.17
C CYS A 879 18.47 -29.91 2.33
N THR A 880 19.51 -30.60 2.79
CA THR A 880 20.87 -30.06 2.88
C THR A 880 21.42 -29.67 1.51
N THR A 881 21.17 -30.50 0.49
CA THR A 881 21.60 -30.20 -0.88
C THR A 881 20.85 -28.97 -1.44
N GLN A 882 19.55 -28.87 -1.16
CA GLN A 882 18.75 -27.69 -1.53
C GLN A 882 19.26 -26.41 -0.87
N LEU A 883 19.62 -26.45 0.41
CA LEU A 883 20.21 -25.30 1.13
C LEU A 883 21.56 -24.87 0.52
N LEU A 884 22.44 -25.83 0.21
CA LEU A 884 23.73 -25.54 -0.43
C LEU A 884 23.57 -24.97 -1.83
N VAL A 885 22.61 -25.46 -2.62
CA VAL A 885 22.30 -24.91 -3.95
C VAL A 885 21.71 -23.50 -3.82
N ALA A 886 20.76 -23.29 -2.90
CA ALA A 886 20.16 -21.98 -2.65
C ALA A 886 21.20 -20.92 -2.27
N CYS A 887 22.21 -21.30 -1.46
CA CYS A 887 23.31 -20.41 -1.11
C CYS A 887 24.31 -20.23 -2.27
N LYS A 888 24.66 -21.30 -3.00
CA LYS A 888 25.64 -21.25 -4.10
C LYS A 888 25.18 -20.42 -5.31
N VAL A 889 23.89 -20.37 -5.58
CA VAL A 889 23.33 -19.54 -6.67
C VAL A 889 23.46 -18.05 -6.37
N LYS A 890 23.62 -17.66 -5.10
CA LYS A 890 23.46 -16.27 -4.63
C LYS A 890 24.68 -15.68 -3.93
N ALA A 891 25.57 -16.50 -3.40
CA ALA A 891 26.80 -16.07 -2.73
C ALA A 891 28.03 -16.15 -3.65
N ASP A 892 29.03 -15.29 -3.42
CA ASP A 892 30.33 -15.41 -4.10
C ASP A 892 30.95 -16.79 -3.77
N PRO A 893 31.29 -17.63 -4.77
CA PRO A 893 31.93 -18.91 -4.57
C PRO A 893 33.25 -18.84 -3.79
N ASN A 894 33.92 -17.68 -3.80
CA ASN A 894 35.19 -17.45 -3.14
C ASN A 894 35.09 -16.84 -1.74
N SER A 895 33.89 -16.50 -1.26
CA SER A 895 33.70 -16.02 0.11
C SER A 895 34.11 -17.08 1.15
N ASP A 896 34.70 -16.61 2.25
CA ASP A 896 35.05 -17.46 3.39
C ASP A 896 33.82 -18.02 4.10
N ALA A 897 32.68 -17.31 4.11
CA ALA A 897 31.42 -17.82 4.66
C ALA A 897 30.84 -18.95 3.79
N THR A 898 30.84 -18.79 2.46
CA THR A 898 30.39 -19.84 1.51
C THR A 898 31.26 -21.09 1.59
N LYS A 899 32.59 -20.93 1.73
CA LYS A 899 33.52 -22.07 1.93
C LYS A 899 33.23 -22.82 3.22
N ARG A 900 32.98 -22.11 4.33
CA ARG A 900 32.61 -22.71 5.62
C ARG A 900 31.28 -23.44 5.53
N LEU A 901 30.28 -22.87 4.85
CA LEU A 901 28.99 -23.51 4.64
C LEU A 901 29.11 -24.82 3.84
N LEU A 902 29.87 -24.82 2.74
CA LEU A 902 30.13 -26.02 1.94
C LEU A 902 30.86 -27.11 2.74
N ALA A 903 31.80 -26.72 3.60
CA ALA A 903 32.47 -27.65 4.52
C ALA A 903 31.46 -28.28 5.49
N SER A 904 30.61 -27.50 6.13
CA SER A 904 29.53 -27.98 7.01
C SER A 904 28.56 -28.91 6.27
N GLY A 905 28.17 -28.57 5.04
CA GLY A 905 27.27 -29.39 4.23
C GLY A 905 27.86 -30.76 3.87
N ASN A 906 29.16 -30.81 3.61
CA ASN A 906 29.88 -32.07 3.39
C ASN A 906 29.95 -32.94 4.65
N VAL A 907 30.02 -32.34 5.84
CA VAL A 907 29.95 -33.08 7.11
C VAL A 907 28.58 -33.73 7.27
N VAL A 908 27.49 -32.99 7.00
CA VAL A 908 26.12 -33.54 7.05
C VAL A 908 25.98 -34.73 6.09
N LYS A 909 26.41 -34.57 4.84
CA LYS A 909 26.34 -35.65 3.84
C LYS A 909 27.03 -36.94 4.30
N ARG A 910 28.24 -36.83 4.85
CA ARG A 910 28.98 -37.99 5.40
C ARG A 910 28.27 -38.61 6.60
N ALA A 911 27.71 -37.79 7.49
CA ALA A 911 26.95 -38.28 8.65
C ALA A 911 25.69 -39.04 8.20
N THR A 912 24.98 -38.56 7.18
CA THR A 912 23.81 -39.25 6.61
C THR A 912 24.18 -40.61 6.00
N GLU A 913 25.25 -40.68 5.21
CA GLU A 913 25.74 -41.94 4.63
C GLU A 913 26.12 -42.97 5.70
N ASN A 914 26.69 -42.50 6.81
CA ASN A 914 27.03 -43.36 7.95
C ASN A 914 25.80 -43.95 8.64
N VAL A 915 24.73 -43.17 8.87
CA VAL A 915 23.47 -43.67 9.43
C VAL A 915 22.81 -44.70 8.53
N VAL A 916 22.72 -44.44 7.23
CA VAL A 916 22.10 -45.38 6.27
C VAL A 916 22.86 -46.71 6.24
N ARG A 917 24.19 -46.66 6.35
CA ARG A 917 25.02 -47.86 6.45
C ARG A 917 24.78 -48.62 7.76
N ALA A 918 24.70 -47.93 8.89
CA ALA A 918 24.42 -48.54 10.19
C ALA A 918 23.03 -49.21 10.21
N ALA A 919 22.00 -48.51 9.74
CA ALA A 919 20.64 -49.03 9.66
C ALA A 919 20.54 -50.28 8.77
N ARG A 920 21.19 -50.29 7.60
CA ARG A 920 21.22 -51.47 6.71
C ARG A 920 21.98 -52.66 7.29
N GLN A 921 22.96 -52.42 8.15
CA GLN A 921 23.68 -53.50 8.85
C GLN A 921 22.83 -54.11 9.96
N ALA A 922 22.03 -53.29 10.66
CA ALA A 922 21.04 -53.78 11.64
C ALA A 922 20.01 -54.71 10.98
N MET A 923 19.39 -54.28 9.87
CA MET A 923 18.40 -55.08 9.12
C MET A 923 18.92 -56.47 8.69
N LYS A 924 20.14 -56.52 8.15
CA LYS A 924 20.75 -57.80 7.73
C LYS A 924 21.00 -58.75 8.89
N THR A 925 21.30 -58.21 10.07
CA THR A 925 21.56 -59.02 11.27
C THR A 925 20.25 -59.63 11.80
N ASP A 926 19.14 -58.91 11.69
CA ASP A 926 17.80 -59.39 12.05
C ASP A 926 17.25 -60.43 11.07
N GLU A 927 17.45 -60.26 9.76
CA GLU A 927 17.09 -61.27 8.76
C GLU A 927 17.84 -62.58 8.97
N ILE A 928 19.15 -62.52 9.24
CA ILE A 928 19.99 -63.70 9.52
C ILE A 928 19.54 -64.39 10.81
N LYS A 929 19.17 -63.64 11.86
CA LYS A 929 18.64 -64.21 13.11
C LYS A 929 17.28 -64.89 12.91
N ASN A 930 16.36 -64.29 12.16
CA ASN A 930 15.06 -64.89 11.84
C ASN A 930 15.22 -66.19 11.03
N LEU A 931 16.20 -66.24 10.11
CA LEU A 931 16.52 -67.45 9.37
C LEU A 931 17.10 -68.56 10.27
N ILE A 932 17.94 -68.23 11.26
CA ILE A 932 18.55 -69.20 12.18
C ILE A 932 17.54 -69.71 13.25
N LEU A 933 16.64 -68.84 13.74
CA LEU A 933 15.54 -69.24 14.63
C LEU A 933 14.54 -70.18 13.95
N ASN A 934 14.32 -70.00 12.63
CA ASN A 934 13.47 -70.88 11.82
C ASN A 934 14.02 -72.31 11.64
N GLU A 935 15.31 -72.55 11.88
CA GLU A 935 15.94 -73.86 11.66
C GLU A 935 15.93 -74.78 12.89
N LYS A 936 15.64 -74.26 14.10
CA LYS A 936 15.98 -74.96 15.37
C LYS A 936 14.84 -75.36 16.30
N MET A 937 13.56 -75.17 15.97
CA MET A 937 12.48 -75.59 16.87
C MET A 937 11.37 -76.40 16.21
N VAL A 938 10.95 -77.47 16.90
CA VAL A 938 9.84 -78.38 16.55
C VAL A 938 8.52 -77.60 16.64
N GLY A 939 8.24 -76.80 15.60
CA GLY A 939 7.05 -75.95 15.48
C GLY A 939 6.52 -75.83 14.04
N GLY A 940 7.11 -76.58 13.09
CA GLY A 940 6.81 -76.45 11.66
C GLY A 940 5.34 -76.63 11.29
N MET A 941 4.59 -77.50 11.98
CA MET A 941 3.16 -77.67 11.72
C MET A 941 2.30 -76.51 12.24
N ALA A 942 2.60 -75.94 13.41
CA ALA A 942 1.83 -74.82 13.95
C ALA A 942 2.10 -73.53 13.14
N GLN A 943 3.35 -73.31 12.75
CA GLN A 943 3.74 -72.18 11.90
C GLN A 943 3.24 -72.32 10.46
N GLU A 944 3.20 -73.53 9.90
CA GLU A 944 2.57 -73.75 8.59
C GLU A 944 1.05 -73.53 8.66
N ILE A 945 0.40 -73.88 9.77
CA ILE A 945 -1.03 -73.64 9.98
C ILE A 945 -1.31 -72.14 10.14
N ASP A 946 -0.50 -71.39 10.89
CA ASP A 946 -0.64 -69.94 11.02
C ASP A 946 -0.32 -69.20 9.71
N ALA A 947 0.73 -69.62 8.99
CA ALA A 947 1.04 -69.06 7.67
C ALA A 947 -0.07 -69.37 6.65
N ARG A 948 -0.63 -70.60 6.68
CA ARG A 948 -1.80 -70.95 5.85
C ARG A 948 -3.04 -70.18 6.27
N SER A 949 -3.24 -69.92 7.55
CA SER A 949 -4.32 -69.10 8.10
C SER A 949 -4.22 -67.65 7.60
N ASP A 950 -3.01 -67.08 7.60
CA ASP A 950 -2.76 -65.73 7.11
C ASP A 950 -2.91 -65.63 5.58
N VAL A 951 -2.45 -66.63 4.83
CA VAL A 951 -2.72 -66.71 3.38
C VAL A 951 -4.22 -66.78 3.13
N LEU A 952 -4.97 -67.61 3.85
CA LEU A 952 -6.43 -67.69 3.74
C LEU A 952 -7.14 -66.39 4.14
N ARG A 953 -6.60 -65.65 5.11
CA ARG A 953 -7.12 -64.33 5.51
C ARG A 953 -6.93 -63.31 4.40
N ILE A 954 -5.73 -63.22 3.83
CA ILE A 954 -5.42 -62.31 2.73
C ILE A 954 -6.20 -62.68 1.47
N GLU A 955 -6.35 -63.97 1.17
CA GLU A 955 -7.20 -64.44 0.06
C GLU A 955 -8.67 -64.04 0.27
N ARG A 956 -9.19 -64.12 1.51
CA ARG A 956 -10.54 -63.67 1.84
C ARG A 956 -10.70 -62.15 1.67
N GLU A 957 -9.73 -61.37 2.12
CA GLU A 957 -9.71 -59.92 1.93
C GLU A 957 -9.62 -59.53 0.44
N LEU A 958 -8.84 -60.28 -0.35
CA LEU A 958 -8.74 -60.12 -1.80
C LEU A 958 -10.08 -60.47 -2.48
N GLU A 959 -10.75 -61.53 -2.05
CA GLU A 959 -12.07 -61.95 -2.53
C GLU A 959 -13.13 -60.88 -2.22
N GLU A 960 -13.11 -60.29 -1.03
CA GLU A 960 -13.98 -59.18 -0.63
C GLU A 960 -13.70 -57.92 -1.44
N ALA A 961 -12.43 -57.57 -1.65
CA ALA A 961 -12.02 -56.46 -2.50
C ALA A 961 -12.49 -56.67 -3.95
N ARG A 962 -12.38 -57.90 -4.49
CA ARG A 962 -12.92 -58.27 -5.80
C ARG A 962 -14.43 -58.17 -5.86
N LYS A 963 -15.16 -58.63 -4.83
CA LYS A 963 -16.62 -58.48 -4.74
C LYS A 963 -17.04 -57.02 -4.71
N ARG A 964 -16.36 -56.18 -3.92
CA ARG A 964 -16.58 -54.72 -3.92
C ARG A 964 -16.33 -54.13 -5.30
N LEU A 965 -15.27 -54.55 -6.00
CA LEU A 965 -14.96 -54.11 -7.36
C LEU A 965 -16.03 -54.55 -8.37
N VAL A 966 -16.60 -55.75 -8.23
CA VAL A 966 -17.72 -56.23 -9.05
C VAL A 966 -19.00 -55.45 -8.75
N VAL A 967 -19.30 -55.15 -7.49
CA VAL A 967 -20.46 -54.32 -7.11
C VAL A 967 -20.31 -52.90 -7.65
N ILE A 968 -19.10 -52.33 -7.63
CA ILE A 968 -18.81 -51.03 -8.23
C ILE A 968 -18.97 -51.10 -9.76
N ARG A 969 -18.52 -52.17 -10.42
CA ARG A 969 -18.73 -52.38 -11.86
C ARG A 969 -20.21 -52.61 -12.22
N GLN A 970 -20.96 -53.31 -11.38
CA GLN A 970 -22.40 -53.52 -11.56
C GLN A 970 -23.21 -52.26 -11.25
N ALA A 971 -22.80 -51.44 -10.29
CA ALA A 971 -23.38 -50.12 -10.05
C ALA A 971 -23.11 -49.18 -11.24
N LYS A 972 -21.90 -49.26 -11.81
CA LYS A 972 -21.53 -48.54 -13.04
C LYS A 972 -22.32 -49.03 -14.26
N ASN A 973 -22.62 -50.33 -14.38
CA ASN A 973 -23.45 -50.86 -15.47
C ASN A 973 -24.95 -50.62 -15.24
N ARG A 974 -25.44 -50.67 -13.99
CA ARG A 974 -26.84 -50.34 -13.65
C ARG A 974 -27.15 -48.85 -13.81
N SER A 975 -26.17 -47.97 -13.64
CA SER A 975 -26.33 -46.55 -14.00
C SER A 975 -26.34 -46.31 -15.52
N VAL A 976 -25.97 -47.31 -16.32
CA VAL A 976 -26.06 -47.28 -17.80
C VAL A 976 -27.38 -47.89 -18.27
N ASP A 977 -27.98 -48.84 -17.55
CA ASP A 977 -29.27 -49.46 -17.88
C ASP A 977 -30.50 -48.73 -17.27
N SER A 978 -30.30 -47.71 -16.41
CA SER A 978 -31.39 -46.91 -15.81
C SER A 978 -31.53 -45.50 -16.39
N TYR A 979 -31.03 -45.28 -17.61
CA TYR A 979 -31.34 -44.12 -18.43
C TYR A 979 -31.93 -44.56 -19.76
#